data_AF-A0A1A3PYR6-F1
#
_entry.id   AF-A0A1A3PYR6-F1
#
_cell.length_a   1.000
_cell.length_b   1.000
_cell.length_c   1.000
_cell.angle_alpha   90.00
_cell.angle_beta   90.00
_cell.angle_gamma   90.00
#
_symmetry.space_group_name_H-M   'P 1'
#
loop_
_entity.id
_entity.type
_entity.pdbx_description
1 polymer ?
#
loop_
_entity_poly.entity_id
_entity_poly.type
_entity_poly.pdbx_seq_one_letter_code
_entity_poly.pdbx_strand_id
1 'polypeptide(L)'
;MRILLTGVTGTLGRALARQLVAAGHAVAGIAAHPHANLHPDVDYVRASLADSVLQQLADSADVVLHVAPVEPDAPGSAGIDGLVRVAHASARAGARLIYVSAAAGEPTLCEQAETLVASGWAPGLVVRIAPLVGRQLDWMICRTIGSLLHVKTTAESLRVLHFDDLLRFLVLTVATNRTGVVDLANPDPVDAVAARDMLRPVDRRTWRARLSGWPQLIPDLDVAATPEGWRFEFAWSTADAIADTTRGLVGRKLTATGTIEVPGHLALPVEVVPPIEPWDGTPLRSASPDEQEGEFDDRVDPRFPVFGAAPLAETLPGPLTPMTLDVQLGGLRAAARMISPVMACGEIVAAEWESRSIAVFGHRPYVGVSATVIAAERLPGWDVDEVIRKSLGDTPIELFPAGRPPQGGRLGTAAAKAIAVKRAVTILRHLKADTRAYLMAATAEHLSAAQLNSLSDAQLQARVRLLRDRIHQGWALTGLWLIDSGVTAATVERRGVHVAVAGLGEMLQSHAVAAKTSALAAMIRQNLQLCARAIDGDLDGISAQSQTIGAAFAAAISEIGHRGPGEVELANLMIGDDPAILLAAAGRAATELPRPIPSIEPDAKLPERLAASARASRELAYDTTIKFTHELRMTLRELGSRLVAAEFIDVAGEIFYLTCDEAVTVPSDARLRAKRRRAERERLQGSRLPDVISVS
;
A
#
# COMPACT_ATOMS: atom_id res chain seq x y z
N MET A 1 10.31 14.97 19.32
CA MET A 1 9.95 14.44 20.65
C MET A 1 10.20 12.95 20.67
N ARG A 2 10.42 12.40 21.87
CA ARG A 2 10.45 10.97 22.16
C ARG A 2 9.08 10.54 22.67
N ILE A 3 8.47 9.57 22.00
CA ILE A 3 7.13 9.08 22.30
C ILE A 3 7.23 7.63 22.75
N LEU A 4 6.73 7.33 23.95
CA LEU A 4 6.52 5.96 24.39
C LEU A 4 5.10 5.52 23.99
N LEU A 5 5.02 4.50 23.14
CA LEU A 5 3.77 3.94 22.65
C LEU A 5 3.52 2.56 23.28
N THR A 6 2.45 2.45 24.06
CA THR A 6 1.98 1.16 24.60
C THR A 6 0.89 0.58 23.69
N GLY A 7 0.75 -0.75 23.62
CA GLY A 7 -0.15 -1.37 22.64
C GLY A 7 0.35 -1.23 21.21
N VAL A 8 1.66 -0.98 21.04
CA VAL A 8 2.33 -0.70 19.76
C VAL A 8 2.14 -1.79 18.71
N THR A 9 1.94 -3.04 19.13
CA THR A 9 1.73 -4.18 18.23
C THR A 9 0.26 -4.42 17.88
N GLY A 10 -0.69 -3.64 18.40
CA GLY A 10 -2.08 -3.64 17.94
C GLY A 10 -2.25 -2.89 16.60
N THR A 11 -3.38 -3.07 15.93
CA THR A 11 -3.66 -2.43 14.62
C THR A 11 -3.55 -0.91 14.67
N LEU A 12 -4.16 -0.26 15.68
CA LEU A 12 -4.03 1.17 15.92
C LEU A 12 -2.58 1.56 16.28
N GLY A 13 -1.95 0.80 17.18
CA GLY A 13 -0.57 1.03 17.61
C GLY A 13 0.43 1.05 16.44
N ARG A 14 0.38 0.05 15.55
CA ARG A 14 1.30 -0.01 14.40
C ARG A 14 1.08 1.14 13.42
N ALA A 15 -0.19 1.43 13.13
CA ALA A 15 -0.53 2.54 12.23
C ALA A 15 -0.09 3.89 12.80
N LEU A 16 -0.26 4.08 14.11
CA LEU A 16 0.14 5.29 14.82
C LEU A 16 1.66 5.41 14.93
N ALA A 17 2.38 4.33 15.26
CA ALA A 17 3.83 4.32 15.32
C ALA A 17 4.45 4.79 13.99
N ARG A 18 3.98 4.24 12.87
CA ARG A 18 4.41 4.64 11.53
C ARG A 18 4.15 6.12 11.25
N GLN A 19 2.98 6.64 11.64
CA GLN A 19 2.65 8.05 11.42
C GLN A 19 3.45 9.00 12.33
N LEU A 20 3.75 8.59 13.56
CA LEU A 20 4.60 9.34 14.48
C LEU A 20 6.05 9.39 13.98
N VAL A 21 6.58 8.27 13.44
CA VAL A 21 7.89 8.25 12.78
C VAL A 21 7.89 9.19 11.57
N ALA A 22 6.87 9.13 10.71
CA ALA A 22 6.74 10.02 9.57
C ALA A 22 6.66 11.50 9.96
N ALA A 23 6.04 11.82 11.11
CA ALA A 23 6.02 13.17 11.69
C ALA A 23 7.39 13.65 12.23
N GLY A 24 8.42 12.79 12.22
CA GLY A 24 9.76 13.09 12.73
C GLY A 24 9.92 12.87 14.24
N HIS A 25 9.09 12.02 14.85
CA HIS A 25 9.23 11.66 16.26
C HIS A 25 10.05 10.38 16.43
N ALA A 26 10.83 10.31 17.51
CA ALA A 26 11.47 9.07 17.93
C ALA A 26 10.45 8.25 18.72
N VAL A 27 10.18 7.01 18.30
CA VAL A 27 9.12 6.18 18.88
C VAL A 27 9.73 4.97 19.56
N ALA A 28 9.51 4.85 20.87
CA ALA A 28 9.77 3.64 21.63
C ALA A 28 8.46 2.86 21.81
N GLY A 29 8.47 1.56 21.53
CA GLY A 29 7.29 0.70 21.60
C GLY A 29 7.45 -0.39 22.65
N ILE A 30 6.44 -0.62 23.49
CA ILE A 30 6.42 -1.73 24.45
C ILE A 30 5.22 -2.65 24.22
N ALA A 31 5.48 -3.95 24.08
CA ALA A 31 4.46 -5.00 24.07
C ALA A 31 5.05 -6.37 24.38
N ALA A 32 4.22 -7.31 24.86
CA ALA A 32 4.66 -8.66 25.20
C ALA A 32 5.10 -9.52 24.00
N HIS A 33 4.57 -9.22 22.81
CA HIS A 33 4.82 -9.99 21.59
C HIS A 33 5.13 -9.04 20.42
N PRO A 34 6.15 -9.36 19.59
CA PRO A 34 6.48 -8.60 18.40
C PRO A 34 5.41 -8.80 17.32
N HIS A 35 5.40 -7.91 16.32
CA HIS A 35 4.54 -8.04 15.15
C HIS A 35 5.32 -7.73 13.88
N ALA A 36 5.17 -8.57 12.84
CA ALA A 36 5.95 -8.47 11.61
C ALA A 36 5.73 -7.15 10.83
N ASN A 37 4.54 -6.56 10.94
CA ASN A 37 4.23 -5.27 10.31
C ASN A 37 4.57 -4.04 11.20
N LEU A 38 5.33 -4.21 12.29
CA LEU A 38 5.79 -3.05 13.07
C LEU A 38 6.83 -2.26 12.27
N HIS A 39 6.76 -0.93 12.30
CA HIS A 39 7.70 -0.09 11.57
C HIS A 39 9.14 -0.28 12.10
N PRO A 40 10.16 -0.42 11.23
CA PRO A 40 11.53 -0.76 11.64
C PRO A 40 12.19 0.32 12.51
N ASP A 41 11.87 1.59 12.29
CA ASP A 41 12.40 2.70 13.10
C ASP A 41 11.78 2.83 14.51
N VAL A 42 10.94 1.88 14.92
CA VAL A 42 10.40 1.83 16.29
C VAL A 42 11.38 1.07 17.16
N ASP A 43 11.88 1.73 18.21
CA ASP A 43 12.70 1.09 19.24
C ASP A 43 11.82 0.16 20.09
N TYR A 44 11.75 -1.11 19.70
CA TYR A 44 10.81 -2.07 20.25
C TYR A 44 11.40 -2.85 21.44
N VAL A 45 10.72 -2.75 22.58
CA VAL A 45 11.01 -3.51 23.78
C VAL A 45 9.96 -4.59 23.99
N ARG A 46 10.40 -5.85 23.94
CA ARG A 46 9.58 -7.01 24.29
C ARG A 46 9.45 -7.15 25.81
N ALA A 47 8.43 -6.52 26.38
CA ALA A 47 8.15 -6.54 27.80
C ALA A 47 6.65 -6.37 28.09
N SER A 48 6.23 -6.79 29.28
CA SER A 48 4.92 -6.47 29.84
C SER A 48 4.92 -5.08 30.46
N LEU A 49 3.76 -4.43 30.53
CA LEU A 49 3.60 -3.18 31.30
C LEU A 49 3.82 -3.37 32.81
N ALA A 50 3.89 -4.63 33.27
CA ALA A 50 4.25 -4.95 34.65
C ALA A 50 5.76 -4.87 34.93
N ASP A 51 6.60 -4.86 33.89
CA ASP A 51 8.05 -4.92 34.03
C ASP A 51 8.65 -3.54 34.39
N SER A 52 9.77 -3.55 35.11
CA SER A 52 10.45 -2.32 35.56
C SER A 52 10.96 -1.44 34.42
N VAL A 53 11.17 -2.02 33.23
CA VAL A 53 11.61 -1.29 32.02
C VAL A 53 10.59 -0.23 31.59
N LEU A 54 9.30 -0.37 31.94
CA LEU A 54 8.28 0.65 31.66
C LEU A 54 8.69 2.01 32.23
N GLN A 55 9.25 2.04 33.45
CA GLN A 55 9.69 3.30 34.05
C GLN A 55 10.86 3.91 33.28
N GLN A 56 11.85 3.10 32.88
CA GLN A 56 13.02 3.58 32.14
C GLN A 56 12.63 4.19 30.78
N LEU A 57 11.68 3.56 30.10
CA LEU A 57 11.11 4.07 28.86
C LEU A 57 10.34 5.37 29.08
N ALA A 58 9.53 5.46 30.15
CA ALA A 58 8.79 6.66 30.49
C ALA A 58 9.72 7.82 30.86
N ASP A 59 10.79 7.57 31.62
CA ASP A 59 11.80 8.57 32.02
C ASP A 59 12.52 9.20 30.82
N SER A 60 12.54 8.50 29.68
CA SER A 60 13.16 8.97 28.43
C SER A 60 12.16 9.62 27.46
N ALA A 61 10.86 9.60 27.77
CA ALA A 61 9.79 10.03 26.89
C ALA A 61 9.28 11.44 27.24
N ASP A 62 8.99 12.24 26.22
CA ASP A 62 8.27 13.51 26.37
C ASP A 62 6.77 13.25 26.53
N VAL A 63 6.26 12.25 25.82
CA VAL A 63 4.84 11.85 25.79
C VAL A 63 4.72 10.34 25.88
N VAL A 64 3.81 9.87 26.72
CA VAL A 64 3.35 8.48 26.78
C VAL A 64 1.96 8.40 26.15
N LEU A 65 1.85 7.62 25.07
CA LEU A 65 0.61 7.41 24.34
C LEU A 65 0.07 6.01 24.64
N HIS A 66 -1.01 5.96 25.42
CA HIS A 66 -1.65 4.72 25.86
C HIS A 66 -2.82 4.35 24.95
N VAL A 67 -2.59 3.40 24.04
CA VAL A 67 -3.61 2.84 23.13
C VAL A 67 -3.88 1.35 23.37
N ALA A 68 -3.29 0.77 24.42
CA ALA A 68 -3.64 -0.58 24.84
C ALA A 68 -5.05 -0.57 25.47
N PRO A 69 -5.96 -1.47 25.07
CA PRO A 69 -7.33 -1.47 25.60
C PRO A 69 -7.40 -1.72 27.10
N VAL A 70 -8.39 -1.14 27.78
CA VAL A 70 -8.73 -1.50 29.17
C VAL A 70 -9.79 -2.60 29.24
N GLU A 71 -10.50 -2.84 28.15
CA GLU A 71 -11.58 -3.82 28.03
C GLU A 71 -11.02 -5.25 28.15
N PRO A 72 -11.51 -6.09 29.09
CA PRO A 72 -10.96 -7.43 29.32
C PRO A 72 -11.01 -8.34 28.09
N ASP A 73 -12.07 -8.23 27.29
CA ASP A 73 -12.29 -9.07 26.10
C ASP A 73 -11.67 -8.47 24.82
N ALA A 74 -10.93 -7.36 24.91
CA ALA A 74 -10.24 -6.78 23.77
C ALA A 74 -8.88 -7.46 23.53
N PRO A 75 -8.50 -7.69 22.26
CA PRO A 75 -7.20 -8.27 21.94
C PRO A 75 -6.07 -7.33 22.39
N GLY A 76 -5.09 -7.87 23.12
CA GLY A 76 -3.96 -7.10 23.64
C GLY A 76 -4.34 -6.17 24.79
N SER A 77 -5.46 -6.42 25.48
CA SER A 77 -5.88 -5.64 26.64
C SER A 77 -4.79 -5.56 27.71
N ALA A 78 -4.56 -4.35 28.19
CA ALA A 78 -3.73 -4.05 29.35
C ALA A 78 -4.55 -4.05 30.66
N GLY A 79 -5.88 -3.98 30.55
CA GLY A 79 -6.78 -3.80 31.68
C GLY A 79 -6.57 -2.46 32.41
N ILE A 80 -7.42 -2.20 33.41
CA ILE A 80 -7.30 -0.99 34.23
C ILE A 80 -5.96 -0.95 34.98
N ASP A 81 -5.45 -2.09 35.43
CA ASP A 81 -4.15 -2.19 36.12
C ASP A 81 -2.97 -1.77 35.23
N GLY A 82 -3.04 -2.08 33.93
CA GLY A 82 -2.06 -1.62 32.96
C GLY A 82 -2.07 -0.10 32.81
N LEU A 83 -3.25 0.51 32.74
CA LEU A 83 -3.40 1.97 32.72
C LEU A 83 -2.87 2.62 34.00
N VAL A 84 -3.13 2.03 35.18
CA VAL A 84 -2.59 2.51 36.47
C VAL A 84 -1.06 2.56 36.43
N ARG A 85 -0.42 1.49 35.94
CA ARG A 85 1.05 1.41 35.83
C ARG A 85 1.60 2.47 34.88
N VAL A 86 0.95 2.65 33.74
CA VAL A 86 1.35 3.65 32.73
C VAL A 86 1.16 5.07 33.26
N ALA A 87 0.04 5.36 33.93
CA ALA A 87 -0.21 6.65 34.57
C ALA A 87 0.81 6.97 35.66
N HIS A 88 1.12 5.98 36.51
CA HIS A 88 2.16 6.12 37.53
C HIS A 88 3.55 6.36 36.92
N ALA A 89 3.94 5.58 35.91
CA ALA A 89 5.23 5.75 35.24
C ALA A 89 5.35 7.14 34.58
N SER A 90 4.29 7.58 33.90
CA SER A 90 4.21 8.90 33.25
C SER A 90 4.34 10.02 34.29
N ALA A 91 3.61 9.93 35.40
CA ALA A 91 3.65 10.93 36.47
C ALA A 91 5.04 11.03 37.11
N ARG A 92 5.70 9.89 37.36
CA ARG A 92 7.07 9.86 37.90
C ARG A 92 8.10 10.45 36.95
N ALA A 93 7.94 10.20 35.65
CA ALA A 93 8.81 10.74 34.61
C ALA A 93 8.54 12.22 34.32
N GLY A 94 7.38 12.76 34.72
CA GLY A 94 6.89 14.06 34.26
C GLY A 94 6.47 14.05 32.78
N ALA A 95 6.32 12.88 32.17
CA ALA A 95 5.90 12.72 30.79
C ALA A 95 4.39 12.96 30.65
N ARG A 96 3.99 13.61 29.56
CA ARG A 96 2.56 13.86 29.28
C ARG A 96 1.88 12.54 28.88
N LEU A 97 0.77 12.21 29.53
CA LEU A 97 -0.01 11.01 29.22
C LEU A 97 -1.17 11.35 28.28
N ILE A 98 -1.26 10.67 27.14
CA ILE A 98 -2.42 10.69 26.26
C ILE A 98 -3.07 9.30 26.31
N TYR A 99 -4.35 9.25 26.66
CA TYR A 99 -5.13 8.02 26.76
C TYR A 99 -6.30 8.04 25.77
N VAL A 100 -6.51 6.94 25.06
CA VAL A 100 -7.66 6.77 24.15
C VAL A 100 -8.73 5.94 24.85
N SER A 101 -9.89 6.56 25.12
CA SER A 101 -11.05 5.90 25.73
C SER A 101 -12.09 5.57 24.66
N ALA A 102 -12.43 4.29 24.51
CA ALA A 102 -13.53 3.86 23.63
C ALA A 102 -14.87 4.12 24.32
N ALA A 103 -15.48 5.30 24.08
CA ALA A 103 -16.66 5.77 24.82
C ALA A 103 -17.88 4.84 24.69
N ALA A 104 -17.92 3.99 23.65
CA ALA A 104 -18.97 2.99 23.45
C ALA A 104 -18.80 1.72 24.30
N GLY A 105 -17.73 1.63 25.09
CA GLY A 105 -17.35 0.53 25.96
C GLY A 105 -18.30 0.33 27.15
N GLU A 106 -17.80 -0.35 28.18
CA GLU A 106 -18.56 -0.50 29.43
C GLU A 106 -18.50 0.83 30.22
N PRO A 107 -19.64 1.48 30.52
CA PRO A 107 -19.64 2.84 31.07
C PRO A 107 -18.84 3.01 32.35
N THR A 108 -18.98 2.09 33.32
CA THR A 108 -18.28 2.21 34.61
C THR A 108 -16.77 2.05 34.47
N LEU A 109 -16.30 1.18 33.58
CA LEU A 109 -14.89 0.96 33.28
C LEU A 109 -14.30 2.15 32.52
N CYS A 110 -15.03 2.69 31.53
CA CYS A 110 -14.64 3.90 30.81
C CYS A 110 -14.50 5.07 31.78
N GLU A 111 -15.51 5.36 32.60
CA GLU A 111 -15.48 6.44 33.59
C GLU A 111 -14.32 6.29 34.60
N GLN A 112 -14.05 5.07 35.07
CA GLN A 112 -12.92 4.78 35.95
C GLN A 112 -11.58 5.08 35.27
N ALA A 113 -11.39 4.61 34.04
CA ALA A 113 -10.16 4.83 33.27
C ALA A 113 -9.94 6.32 32.94
N GLU A 114 -10.99 7.01 32.53
CA GLU A 114 -10.97 8.43 32.22
C GLU A 114 -10.66 9.27 33.47
N THR A 115 -11.31 8.96 34.60
CA THR A 115 -11.06 9.62 35.89
C THR A 115 -9.63 9.40 36.37
N LEU A 116 -9.10 8.19 36.23
CA LEU A 116 -7.73 7.84 36.62
C LEU A 116 -6.70 8.73 35.90
N VAL A 117 -6.90 8.99 34.60
CA VAL A 117 -6.01 9.85 33.81
C VAL A 117 -6.26 11.32 34.10
N ALA A 118 -7.52 11.75 34.15
CA ALA A 118 -7.88 13.15 34.33
C ALA A 118 -7.54 13.70 35.73
N SER A 119 -7.61 12.86 36.76
CA SER A 119 -7.21 13.20 38.14
C SER A 119 -5.77 12.81 38.48
N GLY A 120 -5.05 12.22 37.51
CA GLY A 120 -3.67 11.81 37.65
C GLY A 120 -2.71 13.00 37.80
N TRP A 121 -1.51 12.72 38.31
CA TRP A 121 -0.48 13.75 38.54
C TRP A 121 0.31 14.09 37.27
N ALA A 122 0.29 13.20 36.27
CA ALA A 122 0.86 13.50 34.95
C ALA A 122 -0.01 14.52 34.22
N PRO A 123 0.56 15.41 33.37
CA PRO A 123 -0.23 16.17 32.42
C PRO A 123 -1.02 15.21 31.52
N GLY A 124 -2.32 15.09 31.75
CA GLY A 124 -3.17 14.06 31.12
C GLY A 124 -4.08 14.63 30.03
N LEU A 125 -4.20 13.93 28.91
CA LEU A 125 -5.24 14.13 27.91
C LEU A 125 -6.01 12.82 27.71
N VAL A 126 -7.32 12.85 27.94
CA VAL A 126 -8.24 11.77 27.60
C VAL A 126 -8.90 12.10 26.26
N VAL A 127 -8.74 11.22 25.28
CA VAL A 127 -9.40 11.29 23.97
C VAL A 127 -10.52 10.25 23.96
N ARG A 128 -11.76 10.70 24.17
CA ARG A 128 -12.95 9.85 24.13
C ARG A 128 -13.41 9.73 22.68
N ILE A 129 -13.40 8.52 22.14
CA ILE A 129 -13.70 8.30 20.72
C ILE A 129 -15.11 7.75 20.52
N ALA A 130 -15.80 8.27 19.49
CA ALA A 130 -17.01 7.63 18.97
C ALA A 130 -16.71 6.23 18.42
N PRO A 131 -17.73 5.34 18.27
CA PRO A 131 -17.55 4.04 17.63
C PRO A 131 -16.77 4.15 16.31
N LEU A 132 -15.70 3.37 16.20
CA LEU A 132 -14.83 3.43 15.03
C LEU A 132 -15.45 2.75 13.82
N VAL A 133 -15.16 3.32 12.66
CA VAL A 133 -15.45 2.79 11.31
C VAL A 133 -14.24 3.01 10.39
N GLY A 134 -14.25 2.37 9.22
CA GLY A 134 -13.24 2.54 8.17
C GLY A 134 -12.70 1.24 7.63
N ARG A 135 -11.90 1.31 6.56
CA ARG A 135 -11.36 0.12 5.88
C ARG A 135 -10.33 -0.70 6.68
N GLN A 136 -9.66 -0.09 7.66
CA GLN A 136 -8.68 -0.77 8.51
C GLN A 136 -9.38 -1.46 9.69
N LEU A 137 -9.93 -2.65 9.44
CA LEU A 137 -10.83 -3.36 10.37
C LEU A 137 -10.13 -3.89 11.64
N ASP A 138 -9.99 -3.01 12.64
CA ASP A 138 -9.58 -3.37 14.00
C ASP A 138 -10.74 -3.98 14.80
N TRP A 139 -10.47 -4.43 16.04
CA TRP A 139 -11.48 -5.06 16.90
C TRP A 139 -12.61 -4.10 17.27
N MET A 140 -12.34 -2.79 17.45
CA MET A 140 -13.32 -1.74 17.74
C MET A 140 -14.29 -1.59 16.57
N ILE A 141 -13.77 -1.51 15.35
CA ILE A 141 -14.61 -1.46 14.13
C ILE A 141 -15.43 -2.75 13.99
N CYS A 142 -14.86 -3.92 14.29
CA CYS A 142 -15.60 -5.18 14.28
C CYS A 142 -16.76 -5.18 15.30
N ARG A 143 -16.57 -4.58 16.49
CA ARG A 143 -17.63 -4.39 17.48
C ARG A 143 -18.68 -3.38 17.02
N THR A 144 -18.29 -2.29 16.37
CA THR A 144 -19.22 -1.32 15.77
C THR A 144 -20.12 -1.98 14.73
N ILE A 145 -19.53 -2.77 13.83
CA ILE A 145 -20.29 -3.57 12.86
C ILE A 145 -21.18 -4.58 13.58
N GLY A 146 -20.65 -5.29 14.58
CA GLY A 146 -21.40 -6.20 15.43
C GLY A 146 -22.66 -5.55 16.00
N SER A 147 -22.56 -4.38 16.61
CA SER A 147 -23.69 -3.62 17.14
C SER A 147 -24.68 -3.20 16.05
N LEU A 148 -24.21 -2.64 14.94
CA LEU A 148 -25.06 -2.19 13.83
C LEU A 148 -25.91 -3.33 13.25
N LEU A 149 -25.38 -4.56 13.21
CA LEU A 149 -26.13 -5.73 12.75
C LEU A 149 -27.27 -6.14 13.66
N HIS A 150 -27.25 -5.71 14.93
CA HIS A 150 -28.29 -5.98 15.92
C HIS A 150 -29.24 -4.80 16.16
N VAL A 151 -29.02 -3.65 15.50
CA VAL A 151 -29.91 -2.47 15.57
C VAL A 151 -31.31 -2.85 15.07
N LYS A 152 -32.31 -2.57 15.92
CA LYS A 152 -33.74 -2.77 15.63
C LYS A 152 -34.27 -1.68 14.69
N THR A 153 -35.55 -1.73 14.32
CA THR A 153 -36.16 -0.81 13.34
C THR A 153 -36.36 0.63 13.84
N THR A 154 -35.94 0.97 15.06
CA THR A 154 -36.02 2.33 15.60
C THR A 154 -34.83 3.14 15.12
N ALA A 155 -35.11 4.28 14.50
CA ALA A 155 -34.10 5.24 14.06
C ALA A 155 -33.47 5.93 15.27
N GLU A 156 -32.15 5.80 15.42
CA GLU A 156 -31.36 6.47 16.45
C GLU A 156 -30.19 7.20 15.78
N SER A 157 -29.89 8.40 16.28
CA SER A 157 -28.82 9.24 15.74
C SER A 157 -27.46 8.70 16.18
N LEU A 158 -26.73 8.09 15.25
CA LEU A 158 -25.41 7.53 15.46
C LEU A 158 -24.34 8.50 14.95
N ARG A 159 -23.29 8.66 15.74
CA ARG A 159 -22.05 9.31 15.34
C ARG A 159 -20.94 8.27 15.33
N VAL A 160 -20.10 8.32 14.32
CA VAL A 160 -18.94 7.44 14.20
C VAL A 160 -17.69 8.25 13.97
N LEU A 161 -16.53 7.62 14.15
CA LEU A 161 -15.25 8.21 13.84
C LEU A 161 -14.50 7.32 12.86
N HIS A 162 -13.99 7.90 11.78
CA HIS A 162 -13.17 7.15 10.85
C HIS A 162 -11.76 6.91 11.43
N PHE A 163 -11.22 5.72 11.23
CA PHE A 163 -9.90 5.32 11.73
C PHE A 163 -8.77 6.28 11.30
N ASP A 164 -8.79 6.76 10.04
CA ASP A 164 -7.80 7.73 9.56
C ASP A 164 -7.86 9.08 10.32
N ASP A 165 -9.05 9.52 10.72
CA ASP A 165 -9.22 10.76 11.48
C ASP A 165 -8.76 10.59 12.93
N LEU A 166 -8.97 9.41 13.53
CA LEU A 166 -8.36 9.08 14.81
C LEU A 166 -6.83 9.17 14.73
N LEU A 167 -6.21 8.56 13.71
CA LEU A 167 -4.75 8.63 13.54
C LEU A 167 -4.26 10.07 13.41
N ARG A 168 -4.89 10.86 12.53
CA ARG A 168 -4.54 12.28 12.32
C ARG A 168 -4.66 13.08 13.62
N PHE A 169 -5.74 12.87 14.37
CA PHE A 169 -5.95 13.58 15.63
C PHE A 169 -4.93 13.17 16.69
N LEU A 170 -4.59 11.88 16.82
CA LEU A 170 -3.59 11.44 17.79
C LEU A 170 -2.19 12.00 17.48
N VAL A 171 -1.78 12.08 16.21
CA VAL A 171 -0.53 12.75 15.85
C VAL A 171 -0.60 14.26 16.17
N LEU A 172 -1.71 14.92 15.87
CA LEU A 172 -1.93 16.33 16.22
C LEU A 172 -1.79 16.56 17.73
N THR A 173 -2.42 15.71 18.56
CA THR A 173 -2.42 15.88 20.02
C THR A 173 -1.03 15.74 20.62
N VAL A 174 -0.17 14.87 20.07
CA VAL A 174 1.24 14.74 20.46
C VAL A 174 1.99 16.06 20.27
N ALA A 175 1.73 16.80 19.20
CA ALA A 175 2.36 18.09 18.90
C ALA A 175 1.84 19.28 19.75
N THR A 176 0.96 19.05 20.72
CA THR A 176 0.39 20.11 21.58
C THR A 176 0.63 19.83 23.05
N ASN A 177 0.53 20.85 23.90
CA ASN A 177 0.62 20.72 25.36
C ASN A 177 -0.76 20.69 26.04
N ARG A 178 -1.83 20.44 25.29
CA ARG A 178 -3.20 20.49 25.81
C ARG A 178 -3.50 19.30 26.72
N THR A 179 -4.24 19.54 27.80
CA THR A 179 -4.65 18.54 28.79
C THR A 179 -6.16 18.57 28.97
N GLY A 180 -6.70 17.62 29.71
CA GLY A 180 -8.13 17.51 30.00
C GLY A 180 -8.79 16.38 29.22
N VAL A 181 -10.05 16.58 28.82
CA VAL A 181 -10.86 15.59 28.10
C VAL A 181 -11.31 16.19 26.76
N VAL A 182 -11.26 15.41 25.70
CA VAL A 182 -11.79 15.78 24.38
C VAL A 182 -12.59 14.64 23.78
N ASP A 183 -13.76 14.98 23.26
CA ASP A 183 -14.66 14.05 22.58
C ASP A 183 -14.46 14.13 21.07
N LEU A 184 -14.03 13.01 20.48
CA LEU A 184 -13.72 12.88 19.07
C LEU A 184 -14.80 12.08 18.35
N ALA A 185 -15.72 12.79 17.74
CA ALA A 185 -16.82 12.26 16.96
C ALA A 185 -17.07 13.13 15.74
N ASN A 186 -17.46 12.53 14.62
CA ASN A 186 -17.82 13.29 13.43
C ASN A 186 -19.06 14.18 13.74
N PRO A 187 -19.05 15.47 13.38
CA PRO A 187 -20.14 16.40 13.64
C PRO A 187 -21.41 16.09 12.84
N ASP A 188 -21.32 15.28 11.78
CA ASP A 188 -22.48 14.87 10.98
C ASP A 188 -23.03 13.52 11.48
N PRO A 189 -24.26 13.44 11.98
CA PRO A 189 -24.84 12.16 12.40
C PRO A 189 -25.41 11.36 11.22
N VAL A 190 -25.61 10.06 11.43
CA VAL A 190 -26.37 9.18 10.54
C VAL A 190 -27.40 8.40 11.34
N ASP A 191 -28.50 8.02 10.69
CA ASP A 191 -29.43 7.07 11.27
C ASP A 191 -28.78 5.66 11.37
N ALA A 192 -28.87 5.02 12.53
CA ALA A 192 -28.27 3.71 12.77
C ALA A 192 -28.84 2.61 11.84
N VAL A 193 -30.13 2.72 11.46
CA VAL A 193 -30.75 1.79 10.50
C VAL A 193 -30.19 2.01 9.08
N ALA A 194 -30.02 3.27 8.66
CA ALA A 194 -29.37 3.63 7.40
C ALA A 194 -27.92 3.15 7.37
N ALA A 195 -27.15 3.35 8.44
CA ALA A 195 -25.77 2.87 8.57
C ALA A 195 -25.67 1.35 8.39
N ARG A 196 -26.55 0.59 9.07
CA ARG A 196 -26.66 -0.86 8.88
C ARG A 196 -26.99 -1.23 7.43
N ASP A 197 -27.88 -0.48 6.79
CA ASP A 197 -28.33 -0.76 5.44
C ASP A 197 -27.23 -0.49 4.39
N MET A 198 -26.37 0.50 4.62
CA MET A 198 -25.16 0.73 3.83
C MET A 198 -24.14 -0.42 3.90
N LEU A 199 -24.11 -1.17 5.00
CA LEU A 199 -23.24 -2.36 5.15
C LEU A 199 -23.80 -3.62 4.48
N ARG A 200 -25.07 -3.65 4.06
CA ARG A 200 -25.74 -4.83 3.46
C ARG A 200 -25.10 -5.40 2.18
N PRO A 201 -24.45 -4.62 1.29
CA PRO A 201 -23.90 -5.16 0.04
C PRO A 201 -22.79 -6.21 0.23
N VAL A 202 -22.24 -6.34 1.44
CA VAL A 202 -21.20 -7.31 1.77
C VAL A 202 -21.82 -8.67 2.12
N ASP A 203 -21.21 -9.77 1.64
CA ASP A 203 -21.71 -11.14 1.90
C ASP A 203 -21.74 -11.47 3.40
N ARG A 204 -22.94 -11.39 4.00
CA ARG A 204 -23.21 -11.70 5.42
C ARG A 204 -22.86 -13.15 5.80
N ARG A 205 -22.67 -14.06 4.83
CA ARG A 205 -22.21 -15.43 5.10
C ARG A 205 -20.80 -15.48 5.68
N THR A 206 -20.01 -14.43 5.49
CA THR A 206 -18.70 -14.27 6.13
C THR A 206 -18.82 -13.84 7.60
N TRP A 207 -19.98 -13.34 8.04
CA TRP A 207 -20.23 -12.80 9.38
C TRP A 207 -20.78 -13.83 10.39
N ARG A 208 -20.53 -15.13 10.17
CA ARG A 208 -21.08 -16.23 11.00
C ARG A 208 -20.57 -16.27 12.44
N ALA A 209 -19.62 -15.41 12.82
CA ALA A 209 -19.20 -15.30 14.21
C ALA A 209 -20.25 -14.50 15.00
N ARG A 210 -20.55 -14.90 16.25
CA ARG A 210 -21.21 -14.02 17.21
C ARG A 210 -20.25 -12.86 17.49
N LEU A 211 -20.37 -11.77 16.74
CA LEU A 211 -19.61 -10.57 17.00
C LEU A 211 -20.13 -9.96 18.29
N SER A 212 -19.22 -9.68 19.23
CA SER A 212 -19.56 -8.87 20.40
C SER A 212 -19.92 -7.48 19.92
N GLY A 213 -21.04 -6.94 20.42
CA GLY A 213 -21.40 -5.54 20.22
C GLY A 213 -20.82 -4.66 21.33
N TRP A 214 -20.80 -3.36 21.07
CA TRP A 214 -20.69 -2.32 22.08
C TRP A 214 -21.85 -2.36 23.08
N PRO A 215 -21.58 -2.27 24.40
CA PRO A 215 -22.60 -2.06 25.41
C PRO A 215 -23.40 -0.77 25.19
N GLN A 216 -22.74 0.30 24.74
CA GLN A 216 -23.35 1.60 24.47
C GLN A 216 -22.95 2.10 23.08
N LEU A 217 -23.64 1.65 22.03
CA LEU A 217 -23.32 2.04 20.64
C LEU A 217 -23.39 3.57 20.42
N ILE A 218 -24.26 4.27 21.14
CA ILE A 218 -24.44 5.72 21.03
C ILE A 218 -24.05 6.35 22.37
N PRO A 219 -22.74 6.57 22.61
CA PRO A 219 -22.26 7.22 23.82
C PRO A 219 -22.56 8.72 23.81
N ASP A 220 -22.62 9.34 24.99
CA ASP A 220 -22.76 10.78 25.14
C ASP A 220 -21.40 11.48 24.95
N LEU A 221 -21.34 12.35 23.93
CA LEU A 221 -20.12 13.01 23.45
C LEU A 221 -20.42 14.47 23.09
N ASP A 222 -19.59 15.38 23.58
CA ASP A 222 -19.56 16.80 23.23
C ASP A 222 -18.87 17.03 21.89
N VAL A 223 -19.68 17.06 20.83
CA VAL A 223 -19.21 17.24 19.44
C VAL A 223 -18.71 18.65 19.12
N ALA A 224 -19.04 19.67 19.93
CA ALA A 224 -18.69 21.05 19.63
C ALA A 224 -17.22 21.36 19.98
N ALA A 225 -16.67 20.67 20.98
CA ALA A 225 -15.34 20.96 21.53
C ALA A 225 -14.18 20.71 20.54
N THR A 226 -14.33 19.76 19.61
CA THR A 226 -13.23 19.35 18.73
C THR A 226 -12.96 20.33 17.57
N PRO A 227 -13.95 20.69 16.72
CA PRO A 227 -13.70 21.61 15.61
C PRO A 227 -13.25 23.01 16.06
N GLU A 228 -13.90 23.57 17.09
CA GLU A 228 -13.64 24.95 17.54
C GLU A 228 -12.38 25.05 18.41
N GLY A 229 -12.19 24.08 19.30
CA GLY A 229 -11.05 24.05 20.21
C GLY A 229 -9.76 23.68 19.49
N TRP A 230 -9.77 22.60 18.71
CA TRP A 230 -8.56 21.97 18.16
C TRP A 230 -8.21 22.38 16.73
N ARG A 231 -9.08 23.13 16.05
CA ARG A 231 -8.93 23.45 14.61
C ARG A 231 -8.67 22.18 13.80
N PHE A 232 -9.33 21.10 14.19
CA PHE A 232 -9.22 19.80 13.53
C PHE A 232 -10.35 19.64 12.53
N GLU A 233 -9.98 19.29 11.31
CA GLU A 233 -10.93 19.00 10.24
C GLU A 233 -10.99 17.49 9.99
N PHE A 234 -12.22 16.96 9.91
CA PHE A 234 -12.46 15.55 9.59
C PHE A 234 -12.33 15.33 8.09
N ALA A 235 -11.56 14.31 7.71
CA ALA A 235 -11.35 13.94 6.31
C ALA A 235 -12.54 13.16 5.73
N TRP A 236 -13.27 12.45 6.59
CA TRP A 236 -14.40 11.62 6.17
C TRP A 236 -15.70 12.21 6.70
N SER A 237 -16.74 12.25 5.87
CA SER A 237 -18.11 12.36 6.38
C SER A 237 -18.52 11.04 7.02
N THR A 238 -19.51 11.05 7.91
CA THR A 238 -20.06 9.82 8.52
C THR A 238 -20.54 8.82 7.47
N ALA A 239 -21.20 9.28 6.40
CA ALA A 239 -21.66 8.42 5.31
C ALA A 239 -20.48 7.82 4.54
N ASP A 240 -19.48 8.62 4.18
CA ASP A 240 -18.30 8.14 3.45
C ASP A 240 -17.46 7.19 4.30
N ALA A 241 -17.38 7.42 5.61
CA ALA A 241 -16.67 6.56 6.55
C ALA A 241 -17.31 5.16 6.66
N ILE A 242 -18.64 5.08 6.65
CA ILE A 242 -19.38 3.80 6.60
C ILE A 242 -19.21 3.15 5.23
N ALA A 243 -19.27 3.92 4.14
CA ALA A 243 -18.98 3.41 2.81
C ALA A 243 -17.55 2.85 2.71
N ASP A 244 -16.57 3.50 3.33
CA ASP A 244 -15.18 3.01 3.38
C ASP A 244 -15.02 1.73 4.18
N THR A 245 -15.82 1.56 5.23
CA THR A 245 -15.90 0.30 5.96
C THR A 245 -16.27 -0.86 5.04
N THR A 246 -17.18 -0.65 4.08
CA THR A 246 -17.52 -1.68 3.10
C THR A 246 -16.34 -2.09 2.22
N ARG A 247 -15.42 -1.17 1.89
CA ARG A 247 -14.18 -1.48 1.17
C ARG A 247 -13.30 -2.43 1.97
N GLY A 248 -13.15 -2.17 3.27
CA GLY A 248 -12.36 -3.01 4.18
C GLY A 248 -12.92 -4.42 4.36
N LEU A 249 -14.25 -4.57 4.26
CA LEU A 249 -14.95 -5.84 4.48
C LEU A 249 -14.84 -6.83 3.32
N VAL A 250 -14.54 -6.36 2.11
CA VAL A 250 -14.39 -7.24 0.94
C VAL A 250 -13.26 -8.23 1.17
N GLY A 251 -13.55 -9.51 0.92
CA GLY A 251 -12.57 -10.60 1.06
C GLY A 251 -12.19 -10.94 2.50
N ARG A 252 -12.90 -10.42 3.51
CA ARG A 252 -12.61 -10.66 4.93
C ARG A 252 -13.78 -11.30 5.67
N LYS A 253 -13.44 -12.09 6.69
CA LYS A 253 -14.36 -12.61 7.70
C LYS A 253 -14.09 -11.90 9.02
N LEU A 254 -15.16 -11.44 9.64
CA LEU A 254 -15.13 -10.78 10.94
C LEU A 254 -14.98 -11.80 12.08
N THR A 255 -14.21 -11.43 13.10
CA THR A 255 -13.96 -12.19 14.33
C THR A 255 -14.02 -11.25 15.54
N ALA A 256 -14.08 -11.78 16.75
CA ALA A 256 -14.08 -10.96 17.96
C ALA A 256 -12.79 -10.15 18.16
N THR A 257 -11.67 -10.61 17.58
CA THR A 257 -10.34 -10.00 17.72
C THR A 257 -9.91 -9.18 16.50
N GLY A 258 -10.81 -8.92 15.54
CA GLY A 258 -10.48 -8.26 14.27
C GLY A 258 -10.94 -9.08 13.07
N THR A 259 -10.12 -9.21 12.03
CA THR A 259 -10.51 -9.87 10.78
C THR A 259 -9.52 -10.94 10.31
N ILE A 260 -10.03 -11.89 9.54
CA ILE A 260 -9.22 -12.88 8.82
C ILE A 260 -9.54 -12.80 7.33
N GLU A 261 -8.53 -12.93 6.49
CA GLU A 261 -8.71 -12.95 5.04
C GLU A 261 -9.33 -14.27 4.60
N VAL A 262 -10.30 -14.21 3.69
CA VAL A 262 -10.99 -15.38 3.16
C VAL A 262 -10.20 -15.93 1.97
N PRO A 263 -9.76 -17.20 2.00
CA PRO A 263 -9.03 -17.78 0.89
C PRO A 263 -9.79 -17.67 -0.44
N GLY A 264 -9.11 -17.16 -1.47
CA GLY A 264 -9.66 -17.03 -2.82
C GLY A 264 -10.27 -15.68 -3.15
N HIS A 265 -10.31 -14.75 -2.19
CA HIS A 265 -10.72 -13.35 -2.40
C HIS A 265 -9.56 -12.40 -2.15
N LEU A 266 -9.49 -11.32 -2.91
CA LEU A 266 -8.52 -10.26 -2.66
C LEU A 266 -9.09 -9.18 -1.73
N ALA A 267 -8.60 -9.17 -0.49
CA ALA A 267 -8.87 -8.08 0.44
C ALA A 267 -8.03 -6.83 0.11
N LEU A 268 -8.55 -5.64 0.42
CA LEU A 268 -7.79 -4.39 0.25
C LEU A 268 -6.59 -4.37 1.21
N PRO A 269 -5.33 -4.24 0.72
CA PRO A 269 -4.14 -4.26 1.56
C PRO A 269 -3.93 -2.89 2.25
N VAL A 270 -4.50 -2.75 3.44
CA VAL A 270 -4.50 -1.51 4.26
C VAL A 270 -3.28 -1.36 5.16
N GLU A 271 -2.50 -2.42 5.35
CA GLU A 271 -1.23 -2.37 6.08
C GLU A 271 -0.06 -2.38 5.11
N VAL A 272 0.83 -1.41 5.26
CA VAL A 272 2.10 -1.37 4.51
C VAL A 272 3.02 -2.42 5.10
N VAL A 273 3.60 -3.25 4.23
CA VAL A 273 4.59 -4.25 4.64
C VAL A 273 5.95 -3.56 4.80
N PRO A 274 6.51 -3.48 6.02
CA PRO A 274 7.84 -2.93 6.20
C PRO A 274 8.90 -3.88 5.61
N PRO A 275 10.13 -3.40 5.36
CA PRO A 275 11.28 -4.28 5.17
C PRO A 275 11.38 -5.27 6.35
N ILE A 276 11.38 -6.56 6.06
CA ILE A 276 11.38 -7.61 7.09
C ILE A 276 12.83 -8.01 7.40
N GLU A 277 13.21 -7.89 8.67
CA GLU A 277 14.45 -8.47 9.17
C GLU A 277 14.33 -10.01 9.32
N PRO A 278 15.40 -10.77 9.04
CA PRO A 278 15.40 -12.20 9.28
C PRO A 278 15.10 -12.53 10.74
N TRP A 279 14.04 -13.32 10.99
CA TRP A 279 13.58 -13.70 12.33
C TRP A 279 14.60 -14.52 13.13
N ASP A 280 15.55 -15.15 12.42
CA ASP A 280 16.67 -15.90 13.00
C ASP A 280 17.86 -14.99 13.38
N GLY A 281 17.73 -13.66 13.21
CA GLY A 281 18.77 -12.69 13.53
C GLY A 281 19.92 -12.66 12.54
N THR A 282 19.77 -13.28 11.36
CA THR A 282 20.81 -13.26 10.32
C THR A 282 21.13 -11.80 9.94
N PRO A 283 22.39 -11.36 10.04
CA PRO A 283 22.77 -10.00 9.72
C PRO A 283 22.68 -9.75 8.21
N LEU A 284 21.98 -8.68 7.83
CA LEU A 284 21.91 -8.20 6.46
C LEU A 284 23.15 -7.36 6.11
N ARG A 285 23.62 -7.43 4.85
CA ARG A 285 24.82 -6.75 4.35
C ARG A 285 24.43 -5.63 3.39
N SER A 286 25.16 -4.52 3.42
CA SER A 286 24.99 -3.49 2.38
C SER A 286 25.53 -4.01 1.05
N ALA A 287 24.83 -3.71 -0.05
CA ALA A 287 25.32 -3.99 -1.40
C ALA A 287 26.20 -2.85 -1.96
N SER A 288 26.16 -1.69 -1.30
CA SER A 288 26.85 -0.48 -1.74
C SER A 288 28.25 -0.39 -1.13
N PRO A 289 29.26 0.12 -1.86
CA PRO A 289 30.55 0.49 -1.26
C PRO A 289 30.37 1.54 -0.15
N ASP A 290 31.32 1.63 0.78
CA ASP A 290 31.31 2.59 1.88
C ASP A 290 30.99 4.01 1.38
N GLU A 291 30.10 4.72 2.09
CA GLU A 291 29.60 6.08 1.80
C GLU A 291 28.72 6.25 0.54
N GLN A 292 28.34 5.17 -0.15
CA GLN A 292 27.48 5.24 -1.34
C GLN A 292 26.04 4.75 -1.14
N GLU A 293 25.73 4.11 0.00
CA GLU A 293 24.39 3.59 0.36
C GLU A 293 23.35 4.71 0.28
N GLY A 294 22.26 4.46 -0.45
CA GLY A 294 21.11 5.35 -0.55
C GLY A 294 20.20 5.24 0.67
N GLU A 295 19.49 6.30 1.03
CA GLU A 295 18.55 6.32 2.17
C GLU A 295 17.49 5.20 2.11
N PHE A 296 17.10 4.78 0.90
CA PHE A 296 16.07 3.76 0.64
C PHE A 296 16.64 2.41 0.17
N ASP A 297 17.95 2.19 0.32
CA ASP A 297 18.58 0.94 -0.12
C ASP A 297 18.19 -0.21 0.81
N ASP A 298 17.85 -1.35 0.22
CA ASP A 298 17.66 -2.59 0.95
C ASP A 298 19.02 -3.21 1.29
N ARG A 299 19.06 -3.96 2.39
CA ARG A 299 20.22 -4.78 2.76
C ARG A 299 19.99 -6.23 2.35
N VAL A 300 21.08 -6.91 1.99
CA VAL A 300 21.08 -8.24 1.39
C VAL A 300 21.24 -9.33 2.44
N ASP A 301 20.38 -10.34 2.40
CA ASP A 301 20.60 -11.59 3.12
C ASP A 301 21.65 -12.43 2.35
N PRO A 302 22.77 -12.83 2.97
CA PRO A 302 23.84 -13.55 2.28
C PRO A 302 23.43 -14.93 1.75
N ARG A 303 22.27 -15.47 2.19
CA ARG A 303 21.69 -16.70 1.65
C ARG A 303 21.04 -16.49 0.28
N PHE A 304 20.72 -15.25 -0.07
CA PHE A 304 20.06 -14.85 -1.31
C PHE A 304 20.79 -13.66 -1.98
N PRO A 305 22.06 -13.81 -2.36
CA PRO A 305 22.93 -12.67 -2.61
C PRO A 305 22.80 -12.02 -4.00
N VAL A 306 22.06 -12.62 -4.94
CA VAL A 306 22.09 -12.21 -6.36
C VAL A 306 20.84 -11.45 -6.77
N PHE A 307 21.04 -10.26 -7.33
CA PHE A 307 19.99 -9.34 -7.78
C PHE A 307 20.24 -8.83 -9.21
N GLY A 308 19.20 -8.68 -10.03
CA GLY A 308 19.32 -8.22 -11.43
C GLY A 308 18.35 -7.09 -11.79
N ALA A 309 18.84 -6.05 -12.45
CA ALA A 309 18.06 -4.87 -12.85
C ALA A 309 17.35 -5.04 -14.21
N ALA A 310 17.91 -5.86 -15.11
CA ALA A 310 17.45 -5.98 -16.49
C ALA A 310 15.93 -6.23 -16.65
N PRO A 311 15.26 -7.05 -15.83
CA PRO A 311 13.82 -7.29 -15.96
C PRO A 311 12.94 -6.05 -15.70
N LEU A 312 13.49 -5.03 -15.03
CA LEU A 312 12.77 -3.82 -14.61
C LEU A 312 13.27 -2.55 -15.31
N ALA A 313 14.40 -2.61 -16.03
CA ALA A 313 15.09 -1.44 -16.56
C ALA A 313 14.26 -0.60 -17.55
N GLU A 314 13.34 -1.22 -18.31
CA GLU A 314 12.48 -0.48 -19.25
C GLU A 314 11.35 0.28 -18.54
N THR A 315 10.75 -0.34 -17.53
CA THR A 315 9.55 0.18 -16.84
C THR A 315 9.89 1.03 -15.63
N LEU A 316 11.02 0.73 -14.98
CA LEU A 316 11.56 1.38 -13.80
C LEU A 316 13.08 1.59 -13.94
N PRO A 317 13.54 2.42 -14.90
CA PRO A 317 14.98 2.65 -15.11
C PRO A 317 15.68 3.26 -13.88
N GLY A 318 14.92 3.99 -13.06
CA GLY A 318 15.42 4.73 -11.91
C GLY A 318 16.53 5.75 -12.27
N PRO A 319 17.15 6.40 -11.26
CA PRO A 319 16.76 6.36 -9.86
C PRO A 319 15.38 6.99 -9.66
N LEU A 320 14.52 6.31 -8.91
CA LEU A 320 13.14 6.70 -8.65
C LEU A 320 13.08 7.75 -7.53
N THR A 321 11.94 8.44 -7.44
CA THR A 321 11.67 9.34 -6.31
C THR A 321 11.27 8.55 -5.05
N PRO A 322 11.57 9.06 -3.84
CA PRO A 322 11.13 8.47 -2.57
C PRO A 322 9.65 8.08 -2.50
N MET A 323 8.76 8.94 -3.01
CA MET A 323 7.32 8.66 -3.07
C MET A 323 7.01 7.44 -3.94
N THR A 324 7.65 7.33 -5.10
CA THR A 324 7.51 6.17 -6.00
C THR A 324 8.06 4.91 -5.35
N LEU A 325 9.22 5.00 -4.68
CA LEU A 325 9.81 3.87 -3.95
C LEU A 325 8.85 3.36 -2.87
N ASP A 326 8.32 4.24 -2.02
CA ASP A 326 7.38 3.86 -0.96
C ASP A 326 6.10 3.19 -1.50
N VAL A 327 5.43 3.82 -2.47
CA VAL A 327 4.12 3.37 -2.96
C VAL A 327 4.24 2.15 -3.88
N GLN A 328 5.14 2.17 -4.85
CA GLN A 328 5.17 1.14 -5.89
C GLN A 328 5.89 -0.12 -5.40
N LEU A 329 7.01 0.02 -4.67
CA LEU A 329 7.73 -1.14 -4.14
C LEU A 329 6.97 -1.73 -2.95
N GLY A 330 6.31 -0.92 -2.12
CA GLY A 330 5.35 -1.40 -1.13
C GLY A 330 4.26 -2.26 -1.74
N GLY A 331 3.68 -1.83 -2.87
CA GLY A 331 2.68 -2.58 -3.61
C GLY A 331 3.22 -3.87 -4.24
N LEU A 332 4.42 -3.84 -4.82
CA LEU A 332 5.07 -5.03 -5.38
C LEU A 332 5.42 -6.06 -4.30
N ARG A 333 5.88 -5.62 -3.11
CA ARG A 333 6.09 -6.50 -1.94
C ARG A 333 4.77 -7.08 -1.43
N ALA A 334 3.69 -6.29 -1.41
CA ALA A 334 2.35 -6.81 -1.10
C ALA A 334 1.90 -7.90 -2.10
N ALA A 335 2.23 -7.73 -3.39
CA ALA A 335 1.98 -8.77 -4.39
C ALA A 335 2.82 -10.03 -4.15
N ALA A 336 4.11 -9.88 -3.81
CA ALA A 336 4.97 -10.98 -3.45
C ALA A 336 4.40 -11.76 -2.25
N ARG A 337 3.94 -11.07 -1.21
CA ARG A 337 3.25 -11.66 -0.04
C ARG A 337 1.98 -12.41 -0.40
N MET A 338 1.19 -11.91 -1.35
CA MET A 338 0.00 -12.60 -1.84
C MET A 338 0.36 -13.91 -2.59
N ILE A 339 1.50 -13.95 -3.27
CA ILE A 339 1.99 -15.11 -4.02
C ILE A 339 2.64 -16.16 -3.09
N SER A 340 3.30 -15.72 -2.02
CA SER A 340 4.08 -16.56 -1.09
C SER A 340 3.41 -17.88 -0.67
N PRO A 341 2.12 -17.91 -0.26
CA PRO A 341 1.43 -19.15 0.12
C PRO A 341 1.39 -20.21 -0.98
N VAL A 342 1.46 -19.84 -2.27
CA VAL A 342 1.45 -20.76 -3.42
C VAL A 342 2.72 -21.63 -3.45
N MET A 343 3.89 -21.04 -3.14
CA MET A 343 5.19 -21.64 -3.45
C MET A 343 5.62 -22.77 -2.51
N ALA A 344 5.03 -22.88 -1.32
CA ALA A 344 5.34 -23.91 -0.32
C ALA A 344 6.86 -24.04 -0.01
N CYS A 345 7.59 -22.93 0.06
CA CYS A 345 9.07 -22.88 0.12
C CYS A 345 9.70 -22.80 1.53
N GLY A 346 8.97 -23.12 2.60
CA GLY A 346 9.46 -22.93 3.98
C GLY A 346 9.56 -21.46 4.39
N GLU A 347 9.72 -21.21 5.69
CA GLU A 347 9.60 -19.85 6.27
C GLU A 347 10.75 -18.92 5.87
N ILE A 348 11.97 -19.41 5.75
CA ILE A 348 13.15 -18.60 5.38
C ILE A 348 12.99 -18.03 3.96
N VAL A 349 12.66 -18.88 2.99
CA VAL A 349 12.47 -18.45 1.59
C VAL A 349 11.22 -17.58 1.45
N ALA A 350 10.14 -17.89 2.18
CA ALA A 350 8.95 -17.06 2.19
C ALA A 350 9.25 -15.65 2.72
N ALA A 351 10.00 -15.53 3.83
CA ALA A 351 10.40 -14.25 4.39
C ALA A 351 11.27 -13.43 3.42
N GLU A 352 12.24 -14.07 2.77
CA GLU A 352 13.06 -13.39 1.75
C GLU A 352 12.22 -12.94 0.55
N TRP A 353 11.35 -13.81 0.05
CA TRP A 353 10.48 -13.48 -1.07
C TRP A 353 9.55 -12.30 -0.75
N GLU A 354 8.96 -12.29 0.45
CA GLU A 354 8.04 -11.24 0.91
C GLU A 354 8.74 -9.89 1.11
N SER A 355 10.03 -9.90 1.44
CA SER A 355 10.80 -8.69 1.72
C SER A 355 11.56 -8.14 0.51
N ARG A 356 12.29 -9.01 -0.20
CA ARG A 356 13.35 -8.66 -1.15
C ARG A 356 13.31 -9.46 -2.46
N SER A 357 12.16 -10.05 -2.81
CA SER A 357 11.95 -10.52 -4.20
C SER A 357 12.10 -9.40 -5.22
N ILE A 358 11.81 -8.16 -4.81
CA ILE A 358 12.25 -6.93 -5.45
C ILE A 358 12.91 -6.07 -4.37
N ALA A 359 14.16 -5.69 -4.59
CA ALA A 359 14.98 -4.88 -3.70
C ALA A 359 15.37 -3.56 -4.36
N VAL A 360 15.73 -2.55 -3.58
CA VAL A 360 16.15 -1.22 -4.04
C VAL A 360 17.63 -1.03 -3.74
N PHE A 361 18.40 -0.60 -4.75
CA PHE A 361 19.79 -0.18 -4.61
C PHE A 361 20.04 1.09 -5.41
N GLY A 362 20.57 2.13 -4.77
CA GLY A 362 20.70 3.48 -5.30
C GLY A 362 19.44 3.97 -6.02
N HIS A 363 18.28 3.84 -5.35
CA HIS A 363 16.95 4.22 -5.85
C HIS A 363 16.51 3.47 -7.13
N ARG A 364 17.15 2.36 -7.47
CA ARG A 364 16.79 1.51 -8.61
C ARG A 364 16.28 0.17 -8.12
N PRO A 365 15.18 -0.35 -8.69
CA PRO A 365 14.66 -1.65 -8.30
C PRO A 365 15.39 -2.78 -9.03
N TYR A 366 15.67 -3.86 -8.30
CA TYR A 366 16.30 -5.08 -8.77
C TYR A 366 15.44 -6.28 -8.38
N VAL A 367 15.37 -7.28 -9.25
CA VAL A 367 14.74 -8.57 -8.91
C VAL A 367 15.73 -9.43 -8.12
N GLY A 368 15.31 -9.96 -6.97
CA GLY A 368 16.06 -10.95 -6.19
C GLY A 368 16.13 -12.30 -6.91
N VAL A 369 17.18 -12.51 -7.70
CA VAL A 369 17.35 -13.67 -8.59
C VAL A 369 17.48 -14.96 -7.79
N SER A 370 18.28 -14.95 -6.71
CA SER A 370 18.45 -16.13 -5.83
C SER A 370 17.12 -16.63 -5.26
N ALA A 371 16.28 -15.72 -4.75
CA ALA A 371 14.95 -16.08 -4.23
C ALA A 371 13.99 -16.52 -5.36
N THR A 372 14.03 -15.83 -6.50
CA THR A 372 13.14 -16.09 -7.66
C THR A 372 13.42 -17.44 -8.31
N VAL A 373 14.67 -17.88 -8.36
CA VAL A 373 15.02 -19.23 -8.87
C VAL A 373 14.45 -20.33 -7.98
N ILE A 374 14.50 -20.19 -6.65
CA ILE A 374 13.87 -21.16 -5.73
C ILE A 374 12.35 -21.17 -5.91
N ALA A 375 11.74 -20.00 -6.10
CA ALA A 375 10.31 -19.87 -6.39
C ALA A 375 9.93 -20.57 -7.71
N ALA A 376 10.70 -20.34 -8.79
CA ALA A 376 10.45 -20.91 -10.12
C ALA A 376 10.50 -22.45 -10.11
N GLU A 377 11.34 -23.07 -9.28
CA GLU A 377 11.36 -24.54 -9.10
C GLU A 377 10.02 -25.11 -8.57
N ARG A 378 9.24 -24.29 -7.85
CA ARG A 378 7.99 -24.69 -7.20
C ARG A 378 6.74 -24.19 -7.91
N LEU A 379 6.84 -23.05 -8.61
CA LEU A 379 5.71 -22.44 -9.29
C LEU A 379 5.38 -23.17 -10.61
N PRO A 380 4.09 -23.36 -10.93
CA PRO A 380 3.68 -24.00 -12.18
C PRO A 380 3.91 -23.06 -13.37
N GLY A 381 4.50 -23.58 -14.45
CA GLY A 381 4.73 -22.87 -15.72
C GLY A 381 5.82 -21.81 -15.68
N TRP A 382 6.57 -21.72 -14.58
CA TRP A 382 7.77 -20.91 -14.45
C TRP A 382 8.98 -21.71 -14.92
N ASP A 383 9.88 -21.03 -15.62
CA ASP A 383 11.09 -21.61 -16.19
C ASP A 383 12.33 -20.99 -15.54
N VAL A 384 13.19 -21.83 -14.96
CA VAL A 384 14.38 -21.39 -14.21
C VAL A 384 15.42 -20.78 -15.15
N ASP A 385 15.61 -21.38 -16.32
CA ASP A 385 16.62 -20.93 -17.28
C ASP A 385 16.21 -19.58 -17.87
N GLU A 386 14.93 -19.39 -18.15
CA GLU A 386 14.39 -18.12 -18.63
C GLU A 386 14.48 -17.01 -17.56
N VAL A 387 14.22 -17.33 -16.28
CA VAL A 387 14.42 -16.40 -15.15
C VAL A 387 15.87 -15.95 -15.06
N ILE A 388 16.82 -16.89 -15.13
CA ILE A 388 18.25 -16.60 -15.10
C ILE A 388 18.64 -15.75 -16.31
N ARG A 389 18.27 -16.17 -17.51
CA ARG A 389 18.61 -15.49 -18.77
C ARG A 389 18.07 -14.07 -18.82
N LYS A 390 16.83 -13.83 -18.39
CA LYS A 390 16.24 -12.48 -18.35
C LYS A 390 16.86 -11.59 -17.29
N SER A 391 17.30 -12.15 -16.16
CA SER A 391 17.81 -11.37 -15.03
C SER A 391 19.30 -11.10 -15.10
N LEU A 392 20.08 -12.07 -15.60
CA LEU A 392 21.55 -12.07 -15.58
C LEU A 392 22.18 -11.97 -16.97
N GLY A 393 21.40 -12.18 -18.04
CA GLY A 393 21.94 -12.30 -19.40
C GLY A 393 22.94 -13.45 -19.49
N ASP A 394 24.10 -13.19 -20.08
CA ASP A 394 25.20 -14.16 -20.21
C ASP A 394 26.19 -14.11 -19.03
N THR A 395 25.86 -13.40 -17.94
CA THR A 395 26.77 -13.21 -16.80
C THR A 395 26.86 -14.47 -15.94
N PRO A 396 28.03 -15.15 -15.83
CA PRO A 396 28.15 -16.37 -15.06
C PRO A 396 28.30 -16.05 -13.56
N ILE A 397 27.25 -16.29 -12.78
CA ILE A 397 27.22 -16.01 -11.33
C ILE A 397 26.68 -17.21 -10.55
N GLU A 398 27.34 -17.54 -9.44
CA GLU A 398 26.87 -18.55 -8.49
C GLU A 398 25.72 -17.97 -7.65
N LEU A 399 24.54 -18.57 -7.75
CA LEU A 399 23.33 -18.08 -7.09
C LEU A 399 23.29 -18.30 -5.56
N PHE A 400 24.03 -19.31 -5.08
CA PHE A 400 24.01 -19.76 -3.68
C PHE A 400 25.43 -20.16 -3.20
N PRO A 401 26.38 -19.21 -3.13
CA PRO A 401 27.78 -19.49 -2.76
C PRO A 401 27.92 -20.10 -1.35
N ALA A 402 27.02 -19.75 -0.43
CA ALA A 402 26.95 -20.33 0.92
C ALA A 402 26.17 -21.65 0.99
N GLY A 403 25.73 -22.20 -0.15
CA GLY A 403 24.81 -23.31 -0.25
C GLY A 403 23.34 -22.88 -0.22
N ARG A 404 22.45 -23.78 -0.68
CA ARG A 404 21.01 -23.49 -0.77
C ARG A 404 20.38 -23.38 0.63
N PRO A 405 19.50 -22.40 0.87
CA PRO A 405 18.81 -22.26 2.13
C PRO A 405 17.79 -23.40 2.36
N PRO A 406 17.41 -23.69 3.63
CA PRO A 406 16.40 -24.68 3.95
C PRO A 406 15.04 -24.35 3.32
N GLN A 407 14.53 -25.23 2.44
CA GLN A 407 13.28 -24.99 1.69
C GLN A 407 12.01 -25.59 2.33
N GLY A 408 12.11 -26.15 3.55
CA GLY A 408 10.96 -26.72 4.29
C GLY A 408 10.21 -27.86 3.57
N GLY A 409 10.60 -29.12 3.82
CA GLY A 409 9.82 -30.31 3.41
C GLY A 409 10.62 -31.35 2.60
N ARG A 410 10.32 -32.64 2.81
CA ARG A 410 10.96 -33.80 2.13
C ARG A 410 10.33 -34.11 0.76
N LEU A 411 9.53 -33.20 0.20
CA LEU A 411 8.74 -33.44 -1.00
C LEU A 411 9.59 -33.21 -2.26
N GLY A 412 9.59 -34.19 -3.17
CA GLY A 412 10.16 -34.04 -4.50
C GLY A 412 9.48 -32.91 -5.31
N THR A 413 10.18 -32.38 -6.31
CA THR A 413 9.77 -31.22 -7.13
C THR A 413 8.37 -31.38 -7.74
N ALA A 414 8.05 -32.56 -8.27
CA ALA A 414 6.73 -32.85 -8.86
C ALA A 414 5.58 -32.77 -7.84
N ALA A 415 5.77 -33.31 -6.63
CA ALA A 415 4.76 -33.26 -5.57
C ALA A 415 4.53 -31.83 -5.08
N ALA A 416 5.60 -31.03 -4.97
CA ALA A 416 5.50 -29.62 -4.61
C ALA A 416 4.76 -28.80 -5.68
N LYS A 417 5.06 -29.00 -6.98
CA LYS A 417 4.33 -28.34 -8.08
C LYS A 417 2.83 -28.70 -8.09
N ALA A 418 2.47 -29.95 -7.79
CA ALA A 418 1.06 -30.35 -7.67
C ALA A 418 0.33 -29.65 -6.50
N ILE A 419 1.00 -29.51 -5.35
CA ILE A 419 0.49 -28.75 -4.21
C ILE A 419 0.35 -27.27 -4.57
N ALA A 420 1.34 -26.69 -5.24
CA ALA A 420 1.33 -25.30 -5.69
C ALA A 420 0.14 -25.04 -6.63
N VAL A 421 -0.14 -25.92 -7.60
CA VAL A 421 -1.33 -25.83 -8.47
C VAL A 421 -2.62 -25.85 -7.64
N LYS A 422 -2.75 -26.76 -6.66
CA LYS A 422 -3.94 -26.82 -5.78
C LYS A 422 -4.13 -25.53 -4.98
N ARG A 423 -3.04 -24.96 -4.44
CA ARG A 423 -3.06 -23.69 -3.69
C ARG A 423 -3.41 -22.52 -4.62
N ALA A 424 -2.78 -22.45 -5.80
CA ALA A 424 -3.05 -21.44 -6.82
C ALA A 424 -4.53 -21.45 -7.22
N VAL A 425 -5.11 -22.60 -7.59
CA VAL A 425 -6.54 -22.69 -7.95
C VAL A 425 -7.46 -22.22 -6.82
N THR A 426 -7.06 -22.42 -5.56
CA THR A 426 -7.83 -21.94 -4.40
C THR A 426 -7.78 -20.42 -4.27
N ILE A 427 -6.59 -19.83 -4.42
CA ILE A 427 -6.36 -18.38 -4.30
C ILE A 427 -6.95 -17.63 -5.52
N LEU A 428 -6.91 -18.22 -6.71
CA LEU A 428 -7.37 -17.58 -7.95
C LEU A 428 -8.89 -17.68 -8.19
N ARG A 429 -9.64 -18.32 -7.27
CA ARG A 429 -11.07 -18.66 -7.45
C ARG A 429 -11.92 -17.45 -7.87
N HIS A 430 -11.70 -16.28 -7.27
CA HIS A 430 -12.48 -15.07 -7.57
C HIS A 430 -11.73 -14.02 -8.37
N LEU A 431 -10.53 -14.34 -8.90
CA LEU A 431 -9.63 -13.37 -9.55
C LEU A 431 -10.30 -12.52 -10.63
N LYS A 432 -11.12 -13.13 -11.51
CA LYS A 432 -11.88 -12.40 -12.54
C LYS A 432 -12.93 -11.45 -11.97
N ALA A 433 -13.59 -11.85 -10.90
CA ALA A 433 -14.60 -11.02 -10.24
C ALA A 433 -13.93 -9.86 -9.49
N ASP A 434 -12.84 -10.15 -8.77
CA ASP A 434 -12.05 -9.16 -8.04
C ASP A 434 -11.43 -8.14 -9.00
N THR A 435 -10.94 -8.58 -10.16
CA THR A 435 -10.45 -7.69 -11.23
C THR A 435 -11.57 -6.78 -11.73
N ARG A 436 -12.76 -7.31 -12.02
CA ARG A 436 -13.91 -6.48 -12.43
C ARG A 436 -14.32 -5.47 -11.37
N ALA A 437 -14.35 -5.87 -10.09
CA ALA A 437 -14.66 -4.98 -8.99
C ALA A 437 -13.62 -3.85 -8.86
N TYR A 438 -12.34 -4.16 -9.08
CA TYR A 438 -11.25 -3.18 -9.09
C TYR A 438 -11.38 -2.17 -10.24
N LEU A 439 -11.75 -2.62 -11.45
CA LEU A 439 -12.05 -1.74 -12.58
C LEU A 439 -13.22 -0.79 -12.27
N MET A 440 -14.30 -1.32 -11.69
CA MET A 440 -15.45 -0.51 -11.29
C MET A 440 -15.07 0.52 -10.21
N ALA A 441 -14.21 0.14 -9.27
CA ALA A 441 -13.69 1.05 -8.25
C ALA A 441 -12.90 2.21 -8.87
N ALA A 442 -12.04 1.95 -9.86
CA ALA A 442 -11.28 3.00 -10.53
C ALA A 442 -12.20 4.03 -11.20
N THR A 443 -13.29 3.59 -11.84
CA THR A 443 -14.29 4.51 -12.41
C THR A 443 -15.04 5.29 -11.33
N ALA A 444 -15.44 4.63 -10.24
CA ALA A 444 -16.23 5.26 -9.17
C ALA A 444 -15.42 6.24 -8.31
N GLU A 445 -14.11 6.03 -8.18
CA GLU A 445 -13.23 6.79 -7.31
C GLU A 445 -12.43 7.88 -8.05
N HIS A 446 -12.57 7.97 -9.37
CA HIS A 446 -11.98 9.02 -10.20
C HIS A 446 -12.51 10.41 -9.81
N LEU A 447 -11.60 11.38 -9.70
CA LEU A 447 -11.95 12.79 -9.52
C LEU A 447 -11.29 13.65 -10.60
N SER A 448 -12.06 14.58 -11.16
CA SER A 448 -11.52 15.62 -12.04
C SER A 448 -10.66 16.61 -11.26
N ALA A 449 -9.79 17.35 -11.96
CA ALA A 449 -8.97 18.40 -11.34
C ALA A 449 -9.81 19.44 -10.57
N ALA A 450 -10.98 19.83 -11.10
CA ALA A 450 -11.87 20.76 -10.40
C ALA A 450 -12.42 20.18 -9.08
N GLN A 451 -12.75 18.89 -9.06
CA GLN A 451 -13.18 18.20 -7.84
C GLN A 451 -12.02 18.07 -6.84
N LEU A 452 -10.81 17.72 -7.28
CA LEU A 452 -9.63 17.67 -6.41
C LEU A 452 -9.36 19.02 -5.73
N ASN A 453 -9.44 20.12 -6.49
CA ASN A 453 -9.25 21.46 -5.96
C ASN A 453 -10.31 21.86 -4.92
N SER A 454 -11.51 21.27 -4.99
CA SER A 454 -12.59 21.52 -4.04
C SER A 454 -12.48 20.75 -2.72
N LEU A 455 -11.63 19.73 -2.66
CA LEU A 455 -11.40 18.96 -1.44
C LEU A 455 -10.64 19.78 -0.41
N SER A 456 -10.87 19.53 0.87
CA SER A 456 -10.02 20.07 1.93
C SER A 456 -8.70 19.31 2.08
N ASP A 457 -7.77 19.87 2.86
CA ASP A 457 -6.48 19.22 3.12
C ASP A 457 -6.66 17.88 3.82
N ALA A 458 -7.64 17.79 4.74
CA ALA A 458 -7.99 16.55 5.41
C ALA A 458 -8.45 15.48 4.40
N GLN A 459 -9.35 15.86 3.49
CA GLN A 459 -9.88 14.97 2.45
C GLN A 459 -8.80 14.51 1.46
N LEU A 460 -7.89 15.41 1.05
CA LEU A 460 -6.75 15.06 0.19
C LEU A 460 -5.83 14.05 0.88
N GLN A 461 -5.52 14.26 2.16
CA GLN A 461 -4.67 13.33 2.92
C GLN A 461 -5.31 11.94 3.08
N ALA A 462 -6.61 11.86 3.34
CA ALA A 462 -7.33 10.58 3.36
C ALA A 462 -7.34 9.92 1.97
N ARG A 463 -7.54 10.70 0.91
CA ARG A 463 -7.49 10.21 -0.47
C ARG A 463 -6.13 9.64 -0.83
N VAL A 464 -5.03 10.29 -0.45
CA VAL A 464 -3.65 9.78 -0.66
C VAL A 464 -3.49 8.38 -0.06
N ARG A 465 -3.99 8.16 1.17
CA ARG A 465 -3.94 6.83 1.81
C ARG A 465 -4.77 5.79 1.07
N LEU A 466 -6.02 6.12 0.72
CA LEU A 466 -6.89 5.22 -0.03
C LEU A 466 -6.27 4.83 -1.38
N LEU A 467 -5.70 5.80 -2.11
CA LEU A 467 -5.07 5.55 -3.40
C LEU A 467 -3.83 4.67 -3.29
N ARG A 468 -3.01 4.82 -2.23
CA ARG A 468 -1.93 3.86 -1.94
C ARG A 468 -2.47 2.45 -1.75
N ASP A 469 -3.53 2.29 -0.94
CA ASP A 469 -4.15 0.98 -0.69
C ASP A 469 -4.68 0.36 -2.01
N ARG A 470 -5.24 1.17 -2.91
CA ARG A 470 -5.69 0.75 -4.25
C ARG A 470 -4.53 0.35 -5.16
N ILE A 471 -3.44 1.10 -5.19
CA ILE A 471 -2.24 0.75 -5.97
C ILE A 471 -1.68 -0.59 -5.49
N HIS A 472 -1.57 -0.79 -4.18
CA HIS A 472 -1.15 -2.07 -3.61
C HIS A 472 -2.11 -3.22 -3.97
N GLN A 473 -3.42 -2.98 -3.98
CA GLN A 473 -4.42 -3.95 -4.45
C GLN A 473 -4.19 -4.31 -5.93
N GLY A 474 -3.90 -3.33 -6.77
CA GLY A 474 -3.61 -3.50 -8.19
C GLY A 474 -2.38 -4.37 -8.47
N TRP A 475 -1.29 -4.13 -7.73
CA TRP A 475 -0.11 -4.97 -7.81
C TRP A 475 -0.37 -6.40 -7.36
N ALA A 476 -1.14 -6.60 -6.29
CA ALA A 476 -1.57 -7.93 -5.86
C ALA A 476 -2.39 -8.65 -6.93
N LEU A 477 -3.35 -7.98 -7.59
CA LEU A 477 -4.11 -8.55 -8.71
C LEU A 477 -3.19 -8.94 -9.87
N THR A 478 -2.25 -8.07 -10.22
CA THR A 478 -1.30 -8.31 -11.32
C THR A 478 -0.42 -9.51 -11.02
N GLY A 479 0.05 -9.65 -9.78
CA GLY A 479 0.80 -10.81 -9.31
C GLY A 479 -0.02 -12.11 -9.33
N LEU A 480 -1.30 -12.06 -8.93
CA LEU A 480 -2.20 -13.22 -9.04
C LEU A 480 -2.44 -13.63 -10.50
N TRP A 481 -2.58 -12.68 -11.42
CA TRP A 481 -2.68 -12.97 -12.86
C TRP A 481 -1.39 -13.56 -13.44
N LEU A 482 -0.23 -13.25 -12.87
CA LEU A 482 1.03 -13.91 -13.21
C LEU A 482 1.01 -15.39 -12.82
N ILE A 483 0.47 -15.72 -11.64
CA ILE A 483 0.28 -17.12 -11.20
C ILE A 483 -0.72 -17.85 -12.10
N ASP A 484 -1.84 -17.21 -12.46
CA ASP A 484 -2.81 -17.78 -13.42
C ASP A 484 -2.18 -18.05 -14.79
N SER A 485 -1.33 -17.13 -15.27
CA SER A 485 -0.57 -17.29 -16.51
C SER A 485 0.37 -18.49 -16.44
N GLY A 486 1.09 -18.67 -15.32
CA GLY A 486 1.93 -19.83 -15.07
C GLY A 486 1.15 -21.16 -15.01
N VAL A 487 0.02 -21.19 -14.30
CA VAL A 487 -0.87 -22.37 -14.28
C VAL A 487 -1.36 -22.72 -15.69
N THR A 488 -1.76 -21.72 -16.47
CA THR A 488 -2.22 -21.91 -17.85
C THR A 488 -1.09 -22.39 -18.75
N ALA A 489 0.09 -21.78 -18.68
CA ALA A 489 1.31 -22.18 -19.38
C ALA A 489 1.64 -23.66 -19.14
N ALA A 490 1.65 -24.11 -17.89
CA ALA A 490 1.91 -25.51 -17.53
C ALA A 490 0.89 -26.51 -18.14
N THR A 491 -0.32 -26.07 -18.46
CA THR A 491 -1.32 -26.90 -19.15
C THR A 491 -1.13 -26.95 -20.67
N VAL A 492 -0.62 -25.86 -21.24
CA VAL A 492 -0.34 -25.69 -22.68
C VAL A 492 0.94 -26.43 -23.08
N GLU A 493 1.99 -26.35 -22.27
CA GLU A 493 3.28 -27.02 -22.50
C GLU A 493 3.14 -28.55 -22.64
N ARG A 494 2.26 -29.16 -21.83
CA ARG A 494 1.90 -30.59 -21.94
C ARG A 494 1.31 -30.97 -23.31
N ARG A 495 0.98 -30.00 -24.15
CA ARG A 495 0.40 -30.17 -25.50
C ARG A 495 1.34 -29.67 -26.62
N GLY A 496 2.62 -29.40 -26.32
CA GLY A 496 3.67 -29.17 -27.32
C GLY A 496 3.94 -27.71 -27.71
N VAL A 497 3.39 -26.73 -26.99
CA VAL A 497 3.68 -25.29 -27.19
C VAL A 497 4.40 -24.77 -25.95
N HIS A 498 5.67 -24.35 -26.08
CA HIS A 498 6.42 -23.74 -24.97
C HIS A 498 5.97 -22.29 -24.75
N VAL A 499 5.19 -22.08 -23.69
CA VAL A 499 4.92 -20.77 -23.10
C VAL A 499 5.36 -20.88 -21.64
N ALA A 500 6.23 -19.98 -21.20
CA ALA A 500 6.75 -19.98 -19.83
C ALA A 500 6.70 -18.57 -19.24
N VAL A 501 6.63 -18.50 -17.91
CA VAL A 501 6.76 -17.25 -17.15
C VAL A 501 8.24 -17.04 -16.81
N ALA A 502 8.77 -15.90 -17.23
CA ALA A 502 10.16 -15.50 -17.14
C ALA A 502 10.54 -14.77 -15.84
N GLY A 503 9.60 -14.66 -14.89
CA GLY A 503 9.83 -14.07 -13.57
C GLY A 503 8.96 -12.86 -13.26
N LEU A 504 9.29 -12.17 -12.16
CA LEU A 504 8.49 -11.07 -11.61
C LEU A 504 8.43 -9.82 -12.51
N GLY A 505 9.44 -9.60 -13.36
CA GLY A 505 9.45 -8.47 -14.31
C GLY A 505 8.26 -8.48 -15.28
N GLU A 506 7.66 -9.65 -15.55
CA GLU A 506 6.45 -9.76 -16.39
C GLU A 506 5.23 -9.05 -15.81
N MET A 507 5.21 -8.80 -14.48
CA MET A 507 4.11 -8.02 -13.87
C MET A 507 4.00 -6.63 -14.48
N LEU A 508 5.13 -6.01 -14.83
CA LEU A 508 5.18 -4.64 -15.34
C LEU A 508 5.11 -4.54 -16.86
N GLN A 509 5.18 -5.66 -17.57
CA GLN A 509 5.15 -5.64 -19.03
C GLN A 509 3.77 -5.24 -19.54
N SER A 510 3.72 -4.27 -20.44
CA SER A 510 2.51 -3.84 -21.13
C SER A 510 2.81 -3.54 -22.59
N HIS A 511 1.85 -3.86 -23.46
CA HIS A 511 1.92 -3.55 -24.90
C HIS A 511 0.84 -2.54 -25.32
N ALA A 512 0.03 -2.03 -24.38
CA ALA A 512 -1.13 -1.20 -24.70
C ALA A 512 -0.74 0.10 -25.42
N VAL A 513 0.26 0.83 -24.90
CA VAL A 513 0.74 2.08 -25.51
C VAL A 513 1.32 1.83 -26.90
N ALA A 514 2.13 0.77 -27.05
CA ALA A 514 2.72 0.41 -28.34
C ALA A 514 1.64 0.03 -29.38
N ALA A 515 0.61 -0.70 -28.96
CA ALA A 515 -0.52 -1.07 -29.83
C ALA A 515 -1.33 0.16 -30.28
N LYS A 516 -1.64 1.09 -29.38
CA LYS A 516 -2.31 2.36 -29.70
C LYS A 516 -1.46 3.23 -30.63
N THR A 517 -0.18 3.35 -30.33
CA THR A 517 0.78 4.10 -31.15
C THR A 517 0.85 3.53 -32.57
N SER A 518 0.90 2.20 -32.70
CA SER A 518 0.94 1.52 -34.01
C SER A 518 -0.36 1.71 -34.80
N ALA A 519 -1.52 1.69 -34.14
CA ALA A 519 -2.81 1.94 -34.77
C ALA A 519 -2.92 3.38 -35.30
N LEU A 520 -2.52 4.37 -34.50
CA LEU A 520 -2.49 5.78 -34.93
C LEU A 520 -1.48 6.01 -36.06
N ALA A 521 -0.30 5.41 -35.95
CA ALA A 521 0.74 5.45 -36.98
C ALA A 521 0.22 4.91 -38.33
N ALA A 522 -0.56 3.82 -38.32
CA ALA A 522 -1.15 3.26 -39.52
C ALA A 522 -2.14 4.23 -40.21
N MET A 523 -2.85 5.07 -39.46
CA MET A 523 -3.79 6.05 -40.02
C MET A 523 -3.10 7.22 -40.73
N ILE A 524 -1.92 7.65 -40.25
CA ILE A 524 -1.20 8.81 -40.81
C ILE A 524 -0.12 8.43 -41.82
N ARG A 525 0.31 7.16 -41.86
CA ARG A 525 1.47 6.67 -42.65
C ARG A 525 1.50 7.11 -44.12
N GLN A 526 0.34 7.24 -44.76
CA GLN A 526 0.24 7.58 -46.19
C GLN A 526 0.27 9.10 -46.45
N ASN A 527 0.27 9.95 -45.42
CA ASN A 527 0.26 11.39 -45.54
C ASN A 527 1.46 12.01 -44.79
N LEU A 528 2.49 12.39 -45.55
CA LEU A 528 3.72 12.97 -45.01
C LEU A 528 3.50 14.26 -44.20
N GLN A 529 2.48 15.07 -44.55
CA GLN A 529 2.16 16.29 -43.79
C GLN A 529 1.55 15.95 -42.42
N LEU A 530 0.68 14.93 -42.35
CA LEU A 530 0.14 14.45 -41.07
C LEU A 530 1.21 13.77 -40.23
N CYS A 531 2.13 13.03 -40.84
CA CYS A 531 3.30 12.48 -40.13
C CYS A 531 4.18 13.58 -39.52
N ALA A 532 4.49 14.63 -40.29
CA ALA A 532 5.29 15.76 -39.80
C ALA A 532 4.58 16.48 -38.63
N ARG A 533 3.29 16.81 -38.79
CA ARG A 533 2.49 17.42 -37.72
C ARG A 533 2.41 16.56 -36.46
N ALA A 534 2.31 15.23 -36.61
CA ALA A 534 2.34 14.31 -35.48
C ALA A 534 3.71 14.32 -34.78
N ILE A 535 4.82 14.34 -35.52
CA ILE A 535 6.17 14.47 -34.96
C ILE A 535 6.32 15.78 -34.18
N ASP A 536 5.74 16.86 -34.69
CA ASP A 536 5.76 18.19 -34.06
C ASP A 536 4.76 18.34 -32.90
N GLY A 537 3.91 17.33 -32.64
CA GLY A 537 2.90 17.39 -31.58
C GLY A 537 1.68 18.28 -31.89
N ASP A 538 1.45 18.63 -33.15
CA ASP A 538 0.41 19.57 -33.59
C ASP A 538 -0.96 18.89 -33.79
N LEU A 539 -1.69 18.67 -32.69
CA LEU A 539 -3.03 18.06 -32.70
C LEU A 539 -4.07 18.93 -33.41
N ASP A 540 -3.99 20.25 -33.26
CA ASP A 540 -4.90 21.20 -33.89
C ASP A 540 -4.74 21.17 -35.41
N GLY A 541 -3.50 21.15 -35.89
CA GLY A 541 -3.20 21.01 -37.30
C GLY A 541 -3.63 19.65 -37.86
N ILE A 542 -3.45 18.55 -37.13
CA ILE A 542 -3.98 17.25 -37.54
C ILE A 542 -5.51 17.31 -37.68
N SER A 543 -6.19 17.91 -36.70
CA SER A 543 -7.66 18.01 -36.68
C SER A 543 -8.20 18.91 -37.79
N ALA A 544 -7.50 20.01 -38.09
CA ALA A 544 -7.84 20.92 -39.19
C ALA A 544 -7.68 20.25 -40.56
N GLN A 545 -6.70 19.35 -40.72
CA GLN A 545 -6.45 18.64 -41.97
C GLN A 545 -7.33 17.39 -42.11
N SER A 546 -7.64 16.70 -41.01
CA SER A 546 -8.53 15.54 -40.98
C SER A 546 -9.23 15.42 -39.64
N GLN A 547 -10.52 15.77 -39.61
CA GLN A 547 -11.35 15.67 -38.40
C GLN A 547 -11.40 14.23 -37.87
N THR A 548 -11.45 13.22 -38.74
CA THR A 548 -11.48 11.80 -38.35
C THR A 548 -10.18 11.38 -37.64
N ILE A 549 -9.02 11.77 -38.17
CA ILE A 549 -7.73 11.43 -37.56
C ILE A 549 -7.52 12.22 -36.27
N GLY A 550 -7.86 13.53 -36.26
CA GLY A 550 -7.84 14.35 -35.05
C GLY A 550 -8.71 13.75 -33.94
N ALA A 551 -9.93 13.31 -34.28
CA ALA A 551 -10.82 12.63 -33.34
C ALA A 551 -10.25 11.30 -32.83
N ALA A 552 -9.55 10.53 -33.68
CA ALA A 552 -8.88 9.29 -33.26
C ALA A 552 -7.73 9.55 -32.27
N PHE A 553 -6.92 10.59 -32.48
CA PHE A 553 -5.90 11.01 -31.53
C PHE A 553 -6.52 11.50 -30.21
N ALA A 554 -7.55 12.35 -30.27
CA ALA A 554 -8.24 12.85 -29.08
C ALA A 554 -8.87 11.71 -28.26
N ALA A 555 -9.50 10.73 -28.92
CA ALA A 555 -10.03 9.54 -28.27
C ALA A 555 -8.93 8.70 -27.62
N ALA A 556 -7.79 8.51 -28.30
CA ALA A 556 -6.65 7.79 -27.71
C ALA A 556 -6.09 8.53 -26.48
N ILE A 557 -5.92 9.86 -26.55
CA ILE A 557 -5.46 10.66 -25.40
C ILE A 557 -6.44 10.53 -24.22
N SER A 558 -7.75 10.56 -24.47
CA SER A 558 -8.74 10.36 -23.42
C SER A 558 -8.70 8.95 -22.81
N GLU A 559 -8.36 7.93 -23.60
CA GLU A 559 -8.36 6.53 -23.16
C GLU A 559 -7.08 6.15 -22.40
N ILE A 560 -5.92 6.64 -22.86
CA ILE A 560 -4.60 6.29 -22.32
C ILE A 560 -3.84 7.50 -21.74
N GLY A 561 -4.54 8.57 -21.38
CA GLY A 561 -3.94 9.78 -20.83
C GLY A 561 -3.20 9.56 -19.51
N HIS A 562 -3.57 8.53 -18.74
CA HIS A 562 -2.86 8.10 -17.54
C HIS A 562 -1.55 7.35 -17.81
N ARG A 563 -1.29 6.96 -19.08
CA ARG A 563 -0.12 6.19 -19.52
C ARG A 563 0.99 7.11 -20.02
N GLY A 564 2.21 6.61 -20.10
CA GLY A 564 3.35 7.35 -20.62
C GLY A 564 4.72 6.72 -20.32
N PRO A 565 5.82 7.35 -20.77
CA PRO A 565 7.18 6.91 -20.44
C PRO A 565 7.41 6.89 -18.92
N GLY A 566 7.84 5.75 -18.39
CA GLY A 566 8.04 5.57 -16.95
C GLY A 566 6.77 5.85 -16.13
N GLU A 567 5.61 5.38 -16.61
CA GLU A 567 4.28 5.63 -16.01
C GLU A 567 4.13 5.27 -14.53
N VAL A 568 5.01 4.41 -14.02
CA VAL A 568 5.07 4.01 -12.62
C VAL A 568 5.72 5.09 -11.73
N GLU A 569 6.64 5.92 -12.27
CA GLU A 569 7.25 7.04 -11.56
C GLU A 569 6.24 8.17 -11.40
N LEU A 570 5.85 8.45 -10.15
CA LEU A 570 4.83 9.43 -9.80
C LEU A 570 5.23 10.86 -10.23
N ALA A 571 6.52 11.18 -10.28
CA ALA A 571 6.99 12.49 -10.72
C ALA A 571 6.90 12.72 -12.25
N ASN A 572 6.76 11.67 -13.06
CA ASN A 572 6.74 11.80 -14.52
C ASN A 572 5.45 12.43 -15.05
N LEU A 573 5.54 13.07 -16.21
CA LEU A 573 4.40 13.56 -16.99
C LEU A 573 3.82 12.42 -17.83
N MET A 574 2.49 12.34 -17.90
CA MET A 574 1.76 11.33 -18.67
C MET A 574 1.25 11.93 -19.99
N ILE A 575 0.71 11.09 -20.89
CA ILE A 575 0.14 11.52 -22.18
C ILE A 575 -0.99 12.56 -21.98
N GLY A 576 -1.75 12.47 -20.88
CA GLY A 576 -2.78 13.43 -20.54
C GLY A 576 -2.22 14.79 -20.08
N ASP A 577 -0.99 14.82 -19.56
CA ASP A 577 -0.29 16.05 -19.19
C ASP A 577 0.34 16.71 -20.43
N ASP A 578 0.95 15.90 -21.30
CA ASP A 578 1.57 16.33 -22.56
C ASP A 578 1.20 15.38 -23.71
N PRO A 579 0.13 15.70 -24.47
CA PRO A 579 -0.30 14.89 -25.60
C PRO A 579 0.76 14.73 -26.70
N ALA A 580 1.72 15.67 -26.80
CA ALA A 580 2.76 15.63 -27.83
C ALA A 580 3.60 14.35 -27.76
N ILE A 581 3.71 13.73 -26.58
CA ILE A 581 4.37 12.43 -26.37
C ILE A 581 3.77 11.36 -27.27
N LEU A 582 2.44 11.22 -27.28
CA LEU A 582 1.74 10.20 -28.07
C LEU A 582 1.78 10.54 -29.56
N LEU A 583 1.57 11.82 -29.90
CA LEU A 583 1.60 12.29 -31.28
C LEU A 583 2.98 12.01 -31.91
N ALA A 584 4.05 12.40 -31.22
CA ALA A 584 5.40 12.22 -31.72
C ALA A 584 5.80 10.75 -31.81
N ALA A 585 5.35 9.92 -30.86
CA ALA A 585 5.53 8.47 -30.93
C ALA A 585 4.83 7.85 -32.15
N ALA A 586 3.58 8.24 -32.43
CA ALA A 586 2.84 7.77 -33.59
C ALA A 586 3.46 8.25 -34.91
N GLY A 587 3.89 9.51 -34.97
CA GLY A 587 4.61 10.09 -36.11
C GLY A 587 5.90 9.35 -36.43
N ARG A 588 6.74 9.07 -35.42
CA ARG A 588 7.96 8.26 -35.59
C ARG A 588 7.63 6.84 -36.07
N ALA A 589 6.69 6.16 -35.42
CA ALA A 589 6.28 4.81 -35.79
C ALA A 589 5.67 4.72 -37.22
N ALA A 590 5.11 5.82 -37.73
CA ALA A 590 4.60 5.90 -39.10
C ALA A 590 5.74 5.95 -40.14
N THR A 591 6.91 6.50 -39.77
CA THR A 591 8.10 6.56 -40.63
C THR A 591 8.95 5.29 -40.59
N GLU A 592 8.84 4.49 -39.53
CA GLU A 592 9.56 3.21 -39.40
C GLU A 592 8.92 2.09 -40.23
N LEU A 593 9.73 1.10 -40.64
CA LEU A 593 9.24 -0.13 -41.28
C LEU A 593 8.21 -0.83 -40.37
N PRO A 594 7.08 -1.33 -40.91
CA PRO A 594 6.08 -2.00 -40.10
C PRO A 594 6.70 -3.17 -39.33
N ARG A 595 6.62 -3.14 -38.00
CA ARG A 595 6.85 -4.34 -37.20
C ARG A 595 5.67 -5.29 -37.45
N PRO A 596 5.90 -6.58 -37.74
CA PRO A 596 4.82 -7.53 -37.93
C PRO A 596 3.98 -7.58 -36.65
N ILE A 597 2.70 -7.23 -36.76
CA ILE A 597 1.72 -7.39 -35.69
C ILE A 597 1.45 -8.90 -35.59
N PRO A 598 1.56 -9.51 -34.40
CA PRO A 598 1.18 -10.92 -34.24
C PRO A 598 -0.27 -11.11 -34.69
N SER A 599 -0.48 -11.87 -35.76
CA SER A 599 -1.82 -12.23 -36.23
C SER A 599 -2.49 -13.15 -35.21
N ILE A 600 -3.70 -12.81 -34.79
CA ILE A 600 -4.54 -13.72 -34.01
C ILE A 600 -4.97 -14.84 -34.97
N GLU A 601 -4.41 -16.04 -34.78
CA GLU A 601 -4.82 -17.19 -35.57
C GLU A 601 -6.31 -17.50 -35.28
N PRO A 602 -7.18 -17.51 -36.31
CA PRO A 602 -8.62 -17.76 -36.14
C PRO A 602 -8.93 -19.17 -35.60
N ASP A 603 -7.97 -20.10 -35.69
CA ASP A 603 -8.10 -21.51 -35.27
C ASP A 603 -7.43 -21.81 -33.90
N ALA A 604 -7.18 -20.79 -33.08
CA ALA A 604 -6.50 -20.95 -31.79
C ALA A 604 -7.23 -21.96 -30.88
N LYS A 605 -6.48 -22.96 -30.39
CA LYS A 605 -7.01 -24.03 -29.54
C LYS A 605 -7.48 -23.44 -28.19
N LEU A 606 -8.40 -24.14 -27.50
CA LEU A 606 -8.93 -23.71 -26.20
C LEU A 606 -7.83 -23.26 -25.19
N PRO A 607 -6.68 -23.95 -25.05
CA PRO A 607 -5.60 -23.53 -24.15
C PRO A 607 -4.94 -22.20 -24.55
N GLU A 608 -4.75 -21.95 -25.84
CA GLU A 608 -4.18 -20.69 -26.36
C GLU A 608 -5.14 -19.52 -26.10
N ARG A 609 -6.45 -19.77 -26.25
CA ARG A 609 -7.50 -18.79 -25.91
C ARG A 609 -7.51 -18.46 -24.41
N LEU A 610 -7.29 -19.45 -23.55
CA LEU A 610 -7.16 -19.24 -22.11
C LEU A 610 -5.91 -18.42 -21.78
N ALA A 611 -4.76 -18.73 -22.39
CA ALA A 611 -3.52 -17.97 -22.20
C ALA A 611 -3.65 -16.51 -22.70
N ALA A 612 -4.32 -16.29 -23.84
CA ALA A 612 -4.63 -14.96 -24.33
C ALA A 612 -5.57 -14.20 -23.38
N SER A 613 -6.60 -14.87 -22.85
CA SER A 613 -7.53 -14.28 -21.87
C SER A 613 -6.85 -13.91 -20.55
N ALA A 614 -5.91 -14.73 -20.06
CA ALA A 614 -5.15 -14.45 -18.84
C ALA A 614 -4.26 -13.21 -19.04
N ARG A 615 -3.52 -13.15 -20.16
CA ARG A 615 -2.70 -11.99 -20.52
C ARG A 615 -3.53 -10.71 -20.65
N ALA A 616 -4.69 -10.77 -21.32
CA ALA A 616 -5.58 -9.62 -21.44
C ALA A 616 -6.13 -9.17 -20.07
N SER A 617 -6.44 -10.10 -19.16
CA SER A 617 -6.95 -9.75 -17.83
C SER A 617 -5.85 -9.16 -16.93
N ARG A 618 -4.61 -9.66 -17.06
CA ARG A 618 -3.43 -9.04 -16.44
C ARG A 618 -3.23 -7.61 -16.92
N GLU A 619 -3.30 -7.39 -18.23
CA GLU A 619 -3.19 -6.05 -18.83
C GLU A 619 -4.27 -5.10 -18.29
N LEU A 620 -5.51 -5.57 -18.12
CA LEU A 620 -6.58 -4.77 -17.51
C LEU A 620 -6.27 -4.42 -16.04
N ALA A 621 -5.76 -5.36 -15.25
CA ALA A 621 -5.37 -5.12 -13.87
C ALA A 621 -4.19 -4.11 -13.79
N TYR A 622 -3.19 -4.28 -14.66
CA TYR A 622 -2.05 -3.38 -14.76
C TYR A 622 -2.50 -1.97 -15.17
N ASP A 623 -3.26 -1.83 -16.27
CA ASP A 623 -3.77 -0.54 -16.73
C ASP A 623 -4.58 0.19 -15.66
N THR A 624 -5.43 -0.54 -14.92
CA THR A 624 -6.20 0.02 -13.80
C THR A 624 -5.30 0.45 -12.64
N THR A 625 -4.20 -0.26 -12.40
CA THR A 625 -3.18 0.13 -11.41
C THR A 625 -2.47 1.42 -11.81
N ILE A 626 -2.19 1.60 -13.10
CA ILE A 626 -1.64 2.85 -13.62
C ILE A 626 -2.67 4.00 -13.55
N LYS A 627 -3.97 3.72 -13.72
CA LYS A 627 -5.04 4.72 -13.46
C LYS A 627 -5.01 5.21 -12.01
N PHE A 628 -5.00 4.31 -11.02
CA PHE A 628 -4.89 4.72 -9.63
C PHE A 628 -3.55 5.40 -9.31
N THR A 629 -2.46 5.01 -9.96
CA THR A 629 -1.18 5.72 -9.89
C THR A 629 -1.31 7.15 -10.41
N HIS A 630 -2.04 7.36 -11.50
CA HIS A 630 -2.32 8.69 -12.03
C HIS A 630 -3.27 9.51 -11.13
N GLU A 631 -4.30 8.90 -10.54
CA GLU A 631 -5.13 9.54 -9.51
C GLU A 631 -4.28 10.03 -8.33
N LEU A 632 -3.33 9.21 -7.87
CA LEU A 632 -2.42 9.58 -6.79
C LEU A 632 -1.51 10.72 -7.21
N ARG A 633 -0.95 10.66 -8.42
CA ARG A 633 -0.12 11.73 -9.01
C ARG A 633 -0.86 13.07 -9.01
N MET A 634 -2.11 13.09 -9.48
CA MET A 634 -2.90 14.33 -9.51
C MET A 634 -3.23 14.83 -8.11
N THR A 635 -3.58 13.93 -7.19
CA THR A 635 -3.84 14.27 -5.79
C THR A 635 -2.58 14.84 -5.10
N LEU A 636 -1.40 14.26 -5.35
CA LEU A 636 -0.12 14.73 -4.81
C LEU A 636 0.31 16.07 -5.40
N ARG A 637 0.04 16.35 -6.68
CA ARG A 637 0.35 17.66 -7.28
C ARG A 637 -0.48 18.77 -6.64
N GLU A 638 -1.76 18.51 -6.38
CA GLU A 638 -2.63 19.44 -5.67
C GLU A 638 -2.15 19.63 -4.23
N LEU A 639 -1.92 18.54 -3.49
CA LEU A 639 -1.39 18.61 -2.12
C LEU A 639 -0.04 19.34 -2.06
N GLY A 640 0.86 19.07 -3.00
CA GLY A 640 2.16 19.74 -3.11
C GLY A 640 2.03 21.23 -3.34
N SER A 641 1.06 21.66 -4.14
CA SER A 641 0.77 23.09 -4.36
C SER A 641 0.30 23.76 -3.06
N ARG A 642 -0.51 23.07 -2.25
CA ARG A 642 -0.93 23.56 -0.93
C ARG A 642 0.20 23.59 0.08
N LEU A 643 1.08 22.59 0.06
CA LEU A 643 2.27 22.58 0.92
C LEU A 643 3.24 23.72 0.60
N VAL A 644 3.36 24.14 -0.66
CA VAL A 644 4.09 25.37 -1.03
C VAL A 644 3.39 26.61 -0.46
N ALA A 645 2.06 26.72 -0.63
CA ALA A 645 1.30 27.86 -0.11
C ALA A 645 1.38 27.97 1.43
N ALA A 646 1.50 26.84 2.12
CA ALA A 646 1.71 26.75 3.57
C ALA A 646 3.19 26.77 3.99
N GLU A 647 4.12 27.02 3.05
CA GLU A 647 5.56 27.15 3.28
C GLU A 647 6.24 25.90 3.89
N PHE A 648 5.68 24.70 3.70
CA PHE A 648 6.32 23.46 4.13
C PHE A 648 7.43 23.00 3.18
N ILE A 649 7.31 23.30 1.89
CA ILE A 649 8.27 22.98 0.82
C ILE A 649 8.40 24.18 -0.14
N ASP A 650 9.45 24.23 -0.95
CA ASP A 650 9.74 25.39 -1.80
C ASP A 650 9.07 25.31 -3.18
N VAL A 651 8.92 24.10 -3.74
CA VAL A 651 8.23 23.86 -5.02
C VAL A 651 7.34 22.62 -4.95
N ALA A 652 6.21 22.63 -5.66
CA ALA A 652 5.20 21.56 -5.53
C ALA A 652 5.77 20.16 -5.83
N GLY A 653 6.72 20.05 -6.76
CA GLY A 653 7.40 18.80 -7.09
C GLY A 653 8.28 18.22 -5.97
N GLU A 654 8.53 18.96 -4.88
CA GLU A 654 9.23 18.43 -3.70
C GLU A 654 8.41 17.38 -2.94
N ILE A 655 7.08 17.34 -3.13
CA ILE A 655 6.23 16.32 -2.52
C ILE A 655 6.64 14.89 -2.92
N PHE A 656 7.18 14.69 -4.13
CA PHE A 656 7.64 13.37 -4.58
C PHE A 656 8.92 12.90 -3.87
N TYR A 657 9.60 13.80 -3.14
CA TYR A 657 10.78 13.48 -2.33
C TYR A 657 10.43 13.15 -0.87
N LEU A 658 9.15 13.19 -0.52
CA LEU A 658 8.60 12.66 0.73
C LEU A 658 8.07 11.24 0.52
N THR A 659 7.97 10.44 1.57
CA THR A 659 7.19 9.19 1.54
C THR A 659 5.69 9.52 1.57
N CYS A 660 4.84 8.53 1.30
CA CYS A 660 3.38 8.73 1.33
C CYS A 660 2.90 9.13 2.74
N ASP A 661 3.50 8.56 3.78
CA ASP A 661 3.16 8.91 5.17
C ASP A 661 3.68 10.30 5.57
N GLU A 662 4.88 10.68 5.12
CA GLU A 662 5.42 12.04 5.33
C GLU A 662 4.62 13.10 4.56
N ALA A 663 4.06 12.78 3.39
CA ALA A 663 3.24 13.73 2.63
C ALA A 663 1.89 14.01 3.29
N VAL A 664 1.32 13.04 4.01
CA VAL A 664 0.06 13.23 4.75
C VAL A 664 0.29 13.74 6.18
N THR A 665 1.49 13.51 6.73
CA THR A 665 1.89 13.96 8.06
C THR A 665 3.23 14.69 7.93
N VAL A 666 3.17 15.93 7.48
CA VAL A 666 4.36 16.69 7.06
C VAL A 666 5.29 16.94 8.25
N PRO A 667 6.52 16.40 8.25
CA PRO A 667 7.46 16.62 9.33
C PRO A 667 8.00 18.06 9.29
N SER A 668 8.39 18.57 10.45
CA SER A 668 8.94 19.94 10.56
C SER A 668 10.20 20.19 9.72
N ASP A 669 10.94 19.13 9.36
CA ASP A 669 12.14 19.18 8.53
C ASP A 669 11.86 18.88 7.04
N ALA A 670 10.59 18.84 6.60
CA ALA A 670 10.20 18.41 5.25
C ALA A 670 10.97 19.12 4.13
N ARG A 671 11.16 20.44 4.23
CA ARG A 671 11.93 21.22 3.25
C ARG A 671 13.39 20.76 3.14
N LEU A 672 14.06 20.56 4.28
CA LEU A 672 15.45 20.10 4.31
C LEU A 672 15.56 18.66 3.82
N ARG A 673 14.61 17.81 4.21
CA ARG A 673 14.51 16.41 3.81
C ARG A 673 14.33 16.26 2.30
N ALA A 674 13.41 17.02 1.71
CA ALA A 674 13.18 17.02 0.27
C ALA A 674 14.43 17.47 -0.51
N LYS A 675 15.11 18.53 -0.05
CA LYS A 675 16.38 18.99 -0.65
C LYS A 675 17.48 17.94 -0.58
N ARG A 676 17.67 17.31 0.59
CA ARG A 676 18.66 16.23 0.78
C ARG A 676 18.41 15.08 -0.19
N ARG A 677 17.17 14.58 -0.24
CA ARG A 677 16.79 13.45 -1.10
C ARG A 677 16.83 13.78 -2.60
N ARG A 678 16.58 15.04 -2.97
CA ARG A 678 16.82 15.52 -4.35
C ARG A 678 18.30 15.46 -4.70
N ALA A 679 19.16 16.03 -3.87
CA ALA A 679 20.61 16.01 -4.09
C ALA A 679 21.16 14.58 -4.12
N GLU A 680 20.65 13.70 -3.26
CA GLU A 680 20.98 12.27 -3.28
C GLU A 680 20.56 11.60 -4.59
N ARG A 681 19.34 11.85 -5.06
CA ARG A 681 18.87 11.31 -6.34
C ARG A 681 19.73 11.79 -7.50
N GLU A 682 20.10 13.08 -7.54
CA GLU A 682 21.01 13.65 -8.54
C GLU A 682 22.39 12.99 -8.49
N ARG A 683 22.95 12.78 -7.30
CA ARG A 683 24.19 12.01 -7.10
C ARG A 683 24.07 10.59 -7.67
N LEU A 684 22.99 9.89 -7.35
CA LEU A 684 22.73 8.51 -7.79
C LEU A 684 22.42 8.40 -9.29
N GLN A 685 21.98 9.48 -9.95
CA GLN A 685 21.85 9.54 -11.42
C GLN A 685 23.22 9.53 -12.09
N GLY A 686 24.21 10.20 -11.51
CA GLY A 686 25.59 10.22 -12.01
C GLY A 686 26.34 8.91 -11.81
N SER A 687 25.95 8.09 -10.84
CA SER A 687 26.54 6.78 -10.57
C SER A 687 25.97 5.68 -11.47
N ARG A 688 26.85 4.93 -12.15
CA ARG A 688 26.47 3.72 -12.90
C ARG A 688 26.53 2.50 -11.98
N LEU A 689 25.39 2.13 -11.40
CA LEU A 689 25.26 0.86 -10.67
C LEU A 689 25.36 -0.33 -11.64
N PRO A 690 25.87 -1.49 -11.18
CA PRO A 690 25.96 -2.68 -12.01
C PRO A 690 24.57 -3.24 -12.33
N ASP A 691 24.41 -3.83 -13.51
CA ASP A 691 23.16 -4.48 -13.92
C ASP A 691 22.86 -5.74 -13.09
N VAL A 692 23.89 -6.33 -12.49
CA VAL A 692 23.81 -7.45 -11.55
C VAL A 692 24.60 -7.15 -10.29
N ILE A 693 23.97 -7.35 -9.14
CA ILE A 693 24.57 -7.23 -7.80
C ILE A 693 24.74 -8.64 -7.22
N SER A 694 25.90 -8.90 -6.65
CA SER A 694 26.19 -10.13 -5.89
C SER A 694 26.97 -9.77 -4.63
N VAL A 695 26.42 -10.09 -3.47
CA VAL A 695 27.05 -9.83 -2.16
C VAL A 695 27.61 -11.14 -1.62
N SER A 696 28.93 -11.26 -1.58
CA SER A 696 29.64 -12.42 -1.01
C SER A 696 29.67 -12.37 0.51
#